data_AF-A0A842YGH3-F1
#
_entry.id   AF-A0A842YGH3-F1
#
_cell.length_a   1.000
_cell.length_b   1.000
_cell.length_c   1.000
_cell.angle_alpha   90.00
_cell.angle_beta   90.00
_cell.angle_gamma   90.00
#
_symmetry.space_group_name_H-M   'P 1'
#
loop_
_entity.id
_entity.type
_entity.pdbx_description
1 polymer ?
#
loop_
_entity_poly.entity_id
_entity_poly.type
_entity_poly.pdbx_seq_one_letter_code
_entity_poly.pdbx_strand_id
1 'polypeptide(L)'
;RNQILTWVNEGLEDWCISRDGPYFGFKIPGEENKYFYVWLDAPIGYIASTANYCKDKDFTADDIWQTEDHEIIHFIGKDIIYFHLLFWPAVLHGAGFHVPDNVVVHGFLNVNGEKMSKSRGTFLTADEFSDYLDPELLRFYYAANLSHTMTDIDLDLKNLENRINNELVSNLANLVYRVMSFTEKNFKGKTSKIDNEALWQDVHEKSLKVYEAYEHLEYRDAINRILEISSIGNKYFQDNAPWELKKSDPEKTQRVLTDCVNIVKNIAIMIKPVMPLFAEKIEKQLNLTDLKWADLDKRVEEHQLGKAEIILRKIEPIEIKAPEKEQVEREIKFEIDPKIAKLGIDVKLAVIEGVEIKKSSSELDKLKKEAAEALKAVELEGNPIVEAYNEVYKKFKVDVENSAAYLVKMVKENGGLPTINTAVDCYNLVSAKKLISAGLHDLDNIKGTVKLAVTRGNELYIPLGETEPEKIQPGKFAMMDDEKVLCWLDVKQGQHTKTGLDSKNLLLYVQGNKETNGLYLENALVEMCELITKYSGGTYRLLNPTDISALNLKVANVKEIRDHPGADKLYVLKIDLGTEVRQLCAGLKPYYPDPNDLLGKNLVVVTNLAPANLRGELSEGMLLAGDDSVNVGVLNPQKSKPGDQVFVDGVTEYKTDKITFDDFMKYTLEARDGKAYLQGKQLKTSSEEIRLEKVKNGRIR
;
A
#
# COMPACT_ATOMS: atom_id res chain seq x y z
N ARG A 1 4.27 -44.30 -4.92
CA ARG A 1 4.66 -45.70 -4.60
C ARG A 1 6.18 -45.91 -4.59
N ASN A 2 6.90 -45.82 -5.72
CA ASN A 2 8.34 -46.13 -5.78
C ASN A 2 9.17 -45.33 -4.76
N GLN A 3 8.94 -44.02 -4.65
CA GLN A 3 9.61 -43.16 -3.68
C GLN A 3 9.38 -43.60 -2.22
N ILE A 4 8.16 -44.02 -1.89
CA ILE A 4 7.79 -44.47 -0.53
C ILE A 4 8.53 -45.77 -0.21
N LEU A 5 8.55 -46.72 -1.15
CA LEU A 5 9.27 -47.98 -0.98
C LEU A 5 10.77 -47.76 -0.76
N THR A 6 11.36 -46.77 -1.44
CA THR A 6 12.75 -46.37 -1.20
C THR A 6 12.95 -45.94 0.25
N TRP A 7 12.14 -45.01 0.77
CA TRP A 7 12.24 -44.54 2.15
C TRP A 7 12.04 -45.65 3.18
N VAL A 8 11.09 -46.55 2.94
CA VAL A 8 10.86 -47.70 3.83
C VAL A 8 12.05 -48.67 3.82
N ASN A 9 12.65 -48.91 2.65
CA ASN A 9 13.80 -49.80 2.49
C ASN A 9 15.10 -49.22 3.06
N GLU A 10 15.24 -47.89 3.07
CA GLU A 10 16.37 -47.19 3.70
C GLU A 10 16.33 -47.25 5.24
N GLY A 11 15.15 -47.56 5.81
CA GLY A 11 14.90 -47.64 7.24
C GLY A 11 14.19 -46.40 7.76
N LEU A 12 13.15 -46.60 8.56
CA LEU A 12 12.41 -45.52 9.21
C LEU A 12 12.99 -45.23 10.59
N GLU A 13 13.07 -43.95 10.96
CA GLU A 13 13.54 -43.48 12.26
C GLU A 13 12.39 -42.91 13.10
N ASP A 14 12.58 -42.91 14.42
CA ASP A 14 11.65 -42.27 15.34
C ASP A 14 11.53 -40.77 15.04
N TRP A 15 10.29 -40.31 14.89
CA TRP A 15 10.01 -38.91 14.61
C TRP A 15 9.85 -38.12 15.90
N CYS A 16 10.67 -37.08 16.10
CA CYS A 16 10.57 -36.21 17.28
C CYS A 16 9.34 -35.29 17.18
N ILE A 17 8.28 -35.67 17.88
CA ILE A 17 6.99 -34.97 17.93
C ILE A 17 6.88 -33.89 19.01
N SER A 18 7.96 -33.60 19.75
CA SER A 18 7.96 -32.58 20.82
C SER A 18 8.86 -31.38 20.52
N ARG A 19 8.53 -30.21 21.05
CA ARG A 19 9.36 -28.99 21.06
C ARG A 19 9.40 -28.37 22.44
N ASP A 20 10.55 -27.79 22.79
CA ASP A 20 10.75 -27.06 24.04
C ASP A 20 10.14 -25.65 24.00
N GLY A 21 9.64 -25.19 25.15
CA GLY A 21 9.15 -23.82 25.32
C GLY A 21 10.27 -22.77 25.32
N PRO A 22 9.96 -21.50 24.95
CA PRO A 22 8.65 -20.99 24.54
C PRO A 22 8.28 -21.41 23.10
N TYR A 23 7.08 -21.97 22.93
CA TYR A 23 6.56 -22.42 21.64
C TYR A 23 5.06 -22.06 21.53
N PHE A 24 4.64 -21.61 20.36
CA PHE A 24 3.22 -21.38 20.07
C PHE A 24 2.59 -22.66 19.52
N GLY A 25 1.95 -23.43 20.40
CA GLY A 25 1.33 -24.71 20.04
C GLY A 25 0.63 -25.36 21.23
N PHE A 26 0.20 -26.61 21.05
CA PHE A 26 -0.47 -27.37 22.11
C PHE A 26 0.52 -27.98 23.09
N LYS A 27 0.25 -27.88 24.39
CA LYS A 27 1.06 -28.51 25.45
C LYS A 27 0.91 -30.02 25.42
N ILE A 28 2.00 -30.74 25.65
CA ILE A 28 1.96 -32.20 25.80
C ILE A 28 1.38 -32.53 27.18
N PRO A 29 0.29 -33.32 27.28
CA PRO A 29 -0.29 -33.69 28.56
C PRO A 29 0.72 -34.42 29.46
N GLY A 30 0.80 -34.00 30.72
CA GLY A 30 1.71 -34.59 31.71
C GLY A 30 3.14 -34.05 31.71
N GLU A 31 3.52 -33.23 30.74
CA GLU A 31 4.87 -32.65 30.62
C GLU A 31 4.89 -31.16 30.95
N GLU A 32 5.99 -30.69 31.55
CA GLU A 32 6.23 -29.28 31.82
C GLU A 32 7.04 -28.64 30.68
N ASN A 33 6.58 -27.50 30.15
CA ASN A 33 7.25 -26.73 29.09
C ASN A 33 7.56 -27.51 27.79
N LYS A 34 6.83 -28.59 27.51
CA LYS A 34 6.88 -29.33 26.24
C LYS A 34 5.60 -29.12 25.42
N TYR A 35 5.78 -28.96 24.12
CA TYR A 35 4.71 -28.70 23.16
C TYR A 35 4.76 -29.72 22.02
N PHE A 36 3.62 -30.04 21.41
CA PHE A 36 3.61 -30.83 20.19
C PHE A 36 4.27 -30.06 19.05
N TYR A 37 5.07 -30.76 18.25
CA TYR A 37 5.62 -30.21 17.04
C TYR A 37 4.51 -30.06 15.99
N VAL A 38 4.51 -28.93 15.26
CA VAL A 38 3.47 -28.60 14.27
C VAL A 38 3.17 -29.72 13.26
N TRP A 39 4.14 -30.55 12.90
CA TRP A 39 3.89 -31.65 11.96
C TRP A 39 3.08 -32.81 12.54
N LEU A 40 2.92 -32.90 13.87
CA LEU A 40 1.97 -33.80 14.49
C LEU A 40 0.56 -33.21 14.50
N ASP A 41 0.40 -31.95 14.92
CA ASP A 41 -0.92 -31.35 15.11
C ASP A 41 -1.57 -30.82 13.82
N ALA A 42 -0.78 -30.42 12.81
CA ALA A 42 -1.29 -29.88 11.55
C ALA A 42 -2.26 -30.83 10.82
N PRO A 43 -1.93 -32.13 10.58
CA PRO A 43 -2.87 -33.03 9.92
C PRO A 43 -4.05 -33.46 10.82
N ILE A 44 -3.91 -33.42 12.15
CA ILE A 44 -5.06 -33.58 13.07
C ILE A 44 -6.07 -32.45 12.86
N GLY A 45 -5.61 -31.29 12.40
CA GLY A 45 -6.45 -30.18 11.93
C GLY A 45 -7.53 -30.59 10.91
N TYR A 46 -7.29 -31.63 10.07
CA TYR A 46 -8.31 -32.14 9.15
C TYR A 46 -9.52 -32.70 9.92
N ILE A 47 -9.26 -33.55 10.92
CA ILE A 47 -10.29 -34.15 11.78
C ILE A 47 -10.99 -33.05 12.61
N ALA A 48 -10.21 -32.14 13.19
CA ALA A 48 -10.76 -31.04 13.99
C ALA A 48 -11.65 -30.11 13.15
N SER A 49 -11.28 -29.85 11.89
CA SER A 49 -12.09 -29.09 10.94
C SER A 49 -13.39 -29.83 10.61
N THR A 50 -13.33 -31.14 10.34
CA THR A 50 -14.53 -31.98 10.16
C THR A 50 -15.43 -31.94 11.40
N ALA A 51 -14.87 -32.10 12.60
CA ALA A 51 -15.64 -32.03 13.85
C ALA A 51 -16.31 -30.66 14.03
N ASN A 52 -15.63 -29.57 13.64
CA ASN A 52 -16.22 -28.25 13.67
C ASN A 52 -17.37 -28.10 12.66
N TYR A 53 -17.24 -28.64 11.45
CA TYR A 53 -18.30 -28.67 10.44
C TYR A 53 -19.53 -29.48 10.90
N CYS A 54 -19.30 -30.56 11.64
CA CYS A 54 -20.34 -31.47 12.13
C CYS A 54 -21.17 -30.93 13.30
N LYS A 55 -20.78 -29.81 13.93
CA LYS A 55 -21.46 -29.27 15.14
C LYS A 55 -22.96 -29.05 14.97
N ASP A 56 -23.37 -28.66 13.75
CA ASP A 56 -24.77 -28.38 13.40
C ASP A 56 -25.33 -29.42 12.41
N LYS A 57 -24.81 -30.65 12.43
CA LYS A 57 -25.19 -31.77 11.56
C LYS A 57 -25.67 -32.97 12.37
N ASP A 58 -26.39 -33.88 11.71
CA ASP A 58 -26.89 -35.13 12.31
C ASP A 58 -25.86 -36.29 12.27
N PHE A 59 -24.58 -35.96 12.03
CA PHE A 59 -23.45 -36.89 12.04
C PHE A 59 -22.22 -36.21 12.66
N THR A 60 -21.26 -37.01 13.08
CA THR A 60 -20.05 -36.59 13.80
C THR A 60 -18.80 -36.80 12.95
N ALA A 61 -17.66 -36.27 13.41
CA ALA A 61 -16.38 -36.57 12.76
C ALA A 61 -16.00 -38.05 12.88
N ASP A 62 -16.41 -38.73 13.96
CA ASP A 62 -16.11 -40.14 14.15
C ASP A 62 -16.84 -41.01 13.12
N ASP A 63 -18.07 -40.63 12.74
CA ASP A 63 -18.82 -41.31 11.68
C ASP A 63 -18.07 -41.30 10.33
N ILE A 64 -17.23 -40.28 10.09
CA ILE A 64 -16.42 -40.14 8.87
C ILE A 64 -15.02 -40.74 9.01
N TRP A 65 -14.34 -40.47 10.14
CA TRP A 65 -12.91 -40.74 10.30
C TRP A 65 -12.60 -42.05 11.02
N GLN A 66 -13.58 -42.73 11.62
CA GLN A 66 -13.40 -44.03 12.30
C GLN A 66 -14.14 -45.18 11.60
N THR A 67 -14.73 -44.94 10.43
CA THR A 67 -15.44 -45.94 9.63
C THR A 67 -14.87 -46.02 8.22
N GLU A 68 -15.14 -47.13 7.52
CA GLU A 68 -14.80 -47.32 6.10
C GLU A 68 -15.99 -46.94 5.17
N ASP A 69 -17.06 -46.37 5.73
CA ASP A 69 -18.29 -46.02 4.97
C ASP A 69 -18.13 -44.73 4.14
N HIS A 70 -17.03 -44.00 4.35
CA HIS A 70 -16.75 -42.72 3.73
C HIS A 70 -15.38 -42.71 3.05
N GLU A 71 -15.28 -42.06 1.89
CA GLU A 71 -14.02 -41.87 1.17
C GLU A 71 -13.31 -40.59 1.64
N ILE A 72 -12.04 -40.72 1.98
CA ILE A 72 -11.17 -39.62 2.41
C ILE A 72 -10.07 -39.41 1.36
N ILE A 73 -10.15 -38.27 0.67
CA ILE A 73 -9.16 -37.88 -0.35
C ILE A 73 -8.37 -36.67 0.13
N HIS A 74 -7.04 -36.70 -0.01
CA HIS A 74 -6.17 -35.57 0.29
C HIS A 74 -5.56 -34.98 -0.99
N PHE A 75 -5.77 -33.68 -1.23
CA PHE A 75 -5.09 -32.94 -2.29
C PHE A 75 -3.90 -32.18 -1.70
N ILE A 76 -2.68 -32.51 -2.15
CA ILE A 76 -1.45 -31.98 -1.56
C ILE A 76 -0.40 -31.56 -2.60
N GLY A 77 0.51 -30.69 -2.18
CA GLY A 77 1.74 -30.41 -2.91
C GLY A 77 2.78 -31.53 -2.77
N LYS A 78 3.68 -31.63 -3.76
CA LYS A 78 4.71 -32.68 -3.78
C LYS A 78 5.76 -32.61 -2.66
N ASP A 79 5.86 -31.49 -1.97
CA ASP A 79 6.80 -31.25 -0.86
C ASP A 79 6.37 -31.92 0.45
N ILE A 80 5.08 -32.23 0.61
CA ILE A 80 4.52 -32.82 1.84
C ILE A 80 4.10 -34.29 1.69
N ILE A 81 4.57 -34.95 0.63
CA ILE A 81 4.33 -36.38 0.32
C ILE A 81 4.76 -37.28 1.48
N TYR A 82 5.97 -37.10 2.01
CA TYR A 82 6.49 -37.94 3.10
C TYR A 82 5.54 -37.93 4.30
N PHE A 83 5.02 -36.75 4.64
CA PHE A 83 4.11 -36.58 5.76
C PHE A 83 2.77 -37.26 5.53
N HIS A 84 2.16 -37.09 4.36
CA HIS A 84 0.81 -37.59 4.11
C HIS A 84 0.77 -39.08 3.72
N LEU A 85 1.89 -39.67 3.32
CA LEU A 85 1.96 -41.05 2.85
C LEU A 85 2.78 -41.98 3.75
N LEU A 86 3.44 -41.47 4.79
CA LEU A 86 4.11 -42.27 5.83
C LEU A 86 3.69 -41.85 7.23
N PHE A 87 4.05 -40.63 7.64
CA PHE A 87 3.86 -40.19 9.03
C PHE A 87 2.39 -40.14 9.43
N TRP A 88 1.53 -39.49 8.63
CA TRP A 88 0.12 -39.30 8.95
C TRP A 88 -0.69 -40.60 8.97
N PRO A 89 -0.59 -41.50 7.97
CA PRO A 89 -1.22 -42.81 8.05
C PRO A 89 -0.77 -43.63 9.26
N ALA A 90 0.51 -43.54 9.66
CA ALA A 90 1.01 -44.23 10.85
C ALA A 90 0.38 -43.67 12.15
N VAL A 91 0.23 -42.35 12.26
CA VAL A 91 -0.44 -41.70 13.40
C VAL A 91 -1.91 -42.12 13.48
N LEU A 92 -2.64 -42.07 12.35
CA LEU A 92 -4.05 -42.49 12.28
C LEU A 92 -4.21 -43.96 12.67
N HIS A 93 -3.39 -44.83 12.09
CA HIS A 93 -3.41 -46.26 12.38
C HIS A 93 -3.13 -46.54 13.86
N GLY A 94 -2.13 -45.88 14.45
CA GLY A 94 -1.80 -46.01 15.88
C GLY A 94 -2.91 -45.49 16.81
N ALA A 95 -3.72 -44.53 16.34
CA ALA A 95 -4.85 -43.97 17.07
C ALA A 95 -6.19 -44.67 16.79
N GLY A 96 -6.23 -45.66 15.88
CA GLY A 96 -7.44 -46.39 15.52
C GLY A 96 -8.39 -45.66 14.57
N PHE A 97 -7.88 -44.74 13.75
CA PHE A 97 -8.66 -44.01 12.73
C PHE A 97 -8.47 -44.61 11.33
N HIS A 98 -9.46 -44.39 10.46
CA HIS A 98 -9.39 -44.71 9.03
C HIS A 98 -8.30 -43.88 8.36
N VAL A 99 -7.55 -44.50 7.45
CA VAL A 99 -6.49 -43.83 6.69
C VAL A 99 -7.05 -43.28 5.37
N PRO A 100 -6.48 -42.20 4.81
CA PRO A 100 -6.96 -41.67 3.54
C PRO A 100 -6.96 -42.72 2.42
N ASP A 101 -8.10 -42.88 1.74
CA ASP A 101 -8.28 -43.81 0.62
C ASP A 101 -7.45 -43.41 -0.60
N ASN A 102 -7.25 -42.09 -0.79
CA ASN A 102 -6.46 -41.57 -1.89
C ASN A 102 -5.72 -40.28 -1.53
N VAL A 103 -4.56 -40.09 -2.14
CA VAL A 103 -3.75 -38.87 -2.02
C VAL A 103 -3.38 -38.39 -3.42
N VAL A 104 -3.99 -37.27 -3.80
CA VAL A 104 -3.79 -36.62 -5.09
C VAL A 104 -2.68 -35.58 -4.93
N VAL A 105 -1.60 -35.76 -5.68
CA VAL A 105 -0.40 -34.92 -5.55
C VAL A 105 -0.21 -34.07 -6.79
N HIS A 106 -0.12 -32.75 -6.61
CA HIS A 106 0.19 -31.81 -7.69
C HIS A 106 1.63 -31.28 -7.59
N GLY A 107 2.17 -30.82 -8.73
CA GLY A 107 3.47 -30.17 -8.81
C GLY A 107 3.46 -28.74 -8.27
N PHE A 108 4.61 -28.08 -8.36
CA PHE A 108 4.73 -26.65 -8.08
C PHE A 108 4.17 -25.81 -9.22
N LEU A 109 3.84 -24.57 -8.89
CA LEU A 109 3.50 -23.55 -9.87
C LEU A 109 4.76 -22.75 -10.25
N ASN A 110 5.00 -22.63 -11.54
CA ASN A 110 5.93 -21.67 -12.14
C ASN A 110 5.13 -20.54 -12.80
N VAL A 111 5.78 -19.40 -13.05
CA VAL A 111 5.20 -18.29 -13.79
C VAL A 111 6.17 -17.92 -14.91
N ASN A 112 5.67 -17.96 -16.16
CA ASN A 112 6.47 -17.76 -17.37
C ASN A 112 7.76 -18.60 -17.42
N GLY A 113 7.68 -19.87 -17.01
CA GLY A 113 8.79 -20.83 -17.03
C GLY A 113 9.75 -20.73 -15.84
N GLU A 114 9.54 -19.78 -14.92
CA GLU A 114 10.41 -19.59 -13.76
C GLU A 114 9.72 -19.93 -12.44
N LYS A 115 10.50 -20.41 -11.47
CA LYS A 115 10.04 -20.55 -10.09
C LYS A 115 9.65 -19.17 -9.54
N MET A 116 8.47 -19.09 -8.91
CA MET A 116 7.96 -17.86 -8.30
C MET A 116 9.01 -17.24 -7.36
N SER A 117 9.25 -15.94 -7.53
CA SER A 117 10.19 -15.18 -6.72
C SER A 117 9.69 -13.76 -6.50
N LYS A 118 9.72 -13.31 -5.24
CA LYS A 118 9.44 -11.90 -4.90
C LYS A 118 10.38 -10.95 -5.63
N SER A 119 11.66 -11.30 -5.77
CA SER A 119 12.66 -10.43 -6.41
C SER A 119 12.47 -10.25 -7.91
N ARG A 120 11.83 -11.21 -8.59
CA ARG A 120 11.55 -11.15 -10.03
C ARG A 120 10.12 -10.69 -10.33
N GLY A 121 9.32 -10.40 -9.30
CA GLY A 121 7.92 -10.02 -9.44
C GLY A 121 7.00 -11.13 -9.91
N THR A 122 7.47 -12.39 -9.91
CA THR A 122 6.67 -13.55 -10.31
C THR A 122 5.99 -14.24 -9.13
N PHE A 123 6.22 -13.76 -7.91
CA PHE A 123 5.45 -14.15 -6.74
C PHE A 123 4.30 -13.16 -6.58
N LEU A 124 3.08 -13.62 -6.85
CA LEU A 124 1.84 -12.90 -6.60
C LEU A 124 0.99 -13.71 -5.64
N THR A 125 0.46 -13.06 -4.62
CA THR A 125 -0.62 -13.60 -3.81
C THR A 125 -1.90 -13.71 -4.63
N ALA A 126 -2.86 -14.51 -4.16
CA ALA A 126 -4.15 -14.65 -4.85
C ALA A 126 -4.92 -13.31 -4.93
N ASP A 127 -4.81 -12.47 -3.91
CA ASP A 127 -5.42 -11.15 -3.84
C ASP A 127 -4.81 -10.21 -4.89
N GLU A 128 -3.48 -10.10 -4.91
CA GLU A 128 -2.75 -9.31 -5.91
C GLU A 128 -3.05 -9.78 -7.34
N PHE A 129 -3.16 -11.09 -7.58
CA PHE A 129 -3.49 -11.59 -8.92
C PHE A 129 -4.92 -11.21 -9.35
N SER A 130 -5.86 -11.09 -8.40
CA SER A 130 -7.26 -10.75 -8.68
C SER A 130 -7.44 -9.33 -9.22
N ASP A 131 -6.47 -8.44 -8.99
CA ASP A 131 -6.43 -7.10 -9.59
C ASP A 131 -6.16 -7.12 -11.11
N TYR A 132 -5.54 -8.19 -11.61
CA TYR A 132 -5.18 -8.33 -13.02
C TYR A 132 -6.21 -9.11 -13.82
N LEU A 133 -6.81 -10.14 -13.22
CA LEU A 133 -7.69 -11.07 -13.92
C LEU A 133 -8.77 -11.61 -12.99
N ASP A 134 -9.98 -11.75 -13.53
CA ASP A 134 -11.07 -12.46 -12.86
C ASP A 134 -10.59 -13.87 -12.41
N PRO A 135 -10.66 -14.19 -11.10
CA PRO A 135 -10.21 -15.48 -10.57
C PRO A 135 -10.83 -16.69 -11.27
N GLU A 136 -12.03 -16.56 -11.83
CA GLU A 136 -12.68 -17.65 -12.56
C GLU A 136 -11.94 -18.02 -13.85
N LEU A 137 -11.30 -17.06 -14.50
CA LEU A 137 -10.49 -17.28 -15.69
C LEU A 137 -9.17 -18.00 -15.36
N LEU A 138 -8.62 -17.75 -14.17
CA LEU A 138 -7.48 -18.51 -13.67
C LEU A 138 -7.87 -19.97 -13.35
N ARG A 139 -9.07 -20.19 -12.77
CA ARG A 139 -9.62 -21.55 -12.56
C ARG A 139 -9.75 -22.30 -13.88
N PHE A 140 -10.30 -21.66 -14.92
CA PHE A 140 -10.36 -22.24 -16.27
C PHE A 140 -8.97 -22.64 -16.77
N TYR A 141 -8.00 -21.72 -16.70
CA TYR A 141 -6.65 -22.01 -17.16
C TYR A 141 -6.00 -23.16 -16.41
N TYR A 142 -6.11 -23.21 -15.08
CA TYR A 142 -5.57 -24.32 -14.31
C TYR A 142 -6.28 -25.63 -14.62
N ALA A 143 -7.61 -25.69 -14.62
CA ALA A 143 -8.34 -26.90 -14.98
C ALA A 143 -7.92 -27.42 -16.36
N ALA A 144 -7.75 -26.50 -17.31
CA ALA A 144 -7.39 -26.83 -18.66
C ALA A 144 -5.90 -27.17 -18.86
N ASN A 145 -5.05 -26.94 -17.85
CA ASN A 145 -3.61 -27.26 -17.86
C ASN A 145 -3.21 -28.26 -16.77
N LEU A 146 -4.11 -28.68 -15.88
CA LEU A 146 -3.86 -29.66 -14.85
C LEU A 146 -3.69 -31.07 -15.45
N SER A 147 -2.89 -31.88 -14.79
CA SER A 147 -2.69 -33.30 -15.12
C SER A 147 -2.89 -34.12 -13.85
N HIS A 148 -3.28 -35.39 -13.99
CA HIS A 148 -3.32 -36.34 -12.86
C HIS A 148 -1.91 -36.73 -12.37
N THR A 149 -0.86 -36.22 -13.03
CA THR A 149 0.55 -36.46 -12.70
C THR A 149 1.13 -35.36 -11.82
N MET A 150 2.15 -35.71 -11.02
CA MET A 150 2.96 -34.79 -10.19
C MET A 150 3.91 -33.91 -11.03
N THR A 151 3.42 -33.33 -12.10
CA THR A 151 4.15 -32.42 -12.99
C THR A 151 3.93 -30.98 -12.54
N ASP A 152 4.99 -30.17 -12.61
CA ASP A 152 4.88 -28.74 -12.35
C ASP A 152 4.02 -28.08 -13.44
N ILE A 153 3.24 -27.09 -13.03
CA ILE A 153 2.35 -26.33 -13.89
C ILE A 153 2.98 -24.97 -14.11
N ASP A 154 2.97 -24.51 -15.35
CA ASP A 154 3.43 -23.17 -15.67
C ASP A 154 2.24 -22.25 -15.93
N LEU A 155 2.21 -21.11 -15.23
CA LEU A 155 1.34 -19.98 -15.54
C LEU A 155 2.07 -19.10 -16.56
N ASP A 156 2.00 -19.50 -17.82
CA ASP A 156 2.41 -18.67 -18.94
C ASP A 156 1.29 -17.68 -19.24
N LEU A 157 1.53 -16.40 -18.98
CA LEU A 157 0.52 -15.32 -19.12
C LEU A 157 0.06 -15.13 -20.57
N LYS A 158 0.95 -15.37 -21.53
CA LYS A 158 0.63 -15.28 -22.95
C LYS A 158 -0.23 -16.47 -23.37
N ASN A 159 0.09 -17.66 -22.87
CA ASN A 159 -0.76 -18.83 -23.07
C ASN A 159 -2.14 -18.63 -22.41
N LEU A 160 -2.18 -18.12 -21.18
CA LEU A 160 -3.41 -17.76 -20.47
C LEU A 160 -4.31 -16.84 -21.29
N GLU A 161 -3.74 -15.74 -21.81
CA GLU A 161 -4.43 -14.83 -22.71
C GLU A 161 -4.98 -15.56 -23.95
N ASN A 162 -4.14 -16.33 -24.63
CA ASN A 162 -4.52 -17.04 -25.85
C ASN A 162 -5.67 -18.01 -25.61
N ARG A 163 -5.64 -18.77 -24.52
CA ARG A 163 -6.70 -19.74 -24.21
C ARG A 163 -8.01 -19.06 -23.86
N ILE A 164 -7.97 -18.01 -23.04
CA ILE A 164 -9.17 -17.24 -22.71
C ILE A 164 -9.76 -16.62 -23.99
N ASN A 165 -8.95 -15.94 -24.80
CA ASN A 165 -9.43 -15.22 -25.96
C ASN A 165 -9.89 -16.14 -27.10
N ASN A 166 -9.19 -17.25 -27.35
CA ASN A 166 -9.44 -18.11 -28.51
C ASN A 166 -10.31 -19.33 -28.19
N GLU A 167 -10.16 -19.94 -27.01
CA GLU A 167 -10.93 -21.13 -26.63
C GLU A 167 -12.20 -20.75 -25.85
N LEU A 168 -12.12 -19.85 -24.88
CA LEU A 168 -13.27 -19.52 -24.05
C LEU A 168 -14.18 -18.47 -24.70
N VAL A 169 -13.62 -17.32 -25.11
CA VAL A 169 -14.39 -16.20 -25.70
C VAL A 169 -14.84 -16.53 -27.12
N SER A 170 -13.92 -16.92 -27.99
CA SER A 170 -14.22 -17.05 -29.43
C SER A 170 -14.99 -18.33 -29.79
N ASN A 171 -14.97 -19.36 -28.94
CA ASN A 171 -15.74 -20.59 -29.13
C ASN A 171 -16.96 -20.64 -28.20
N LEU A 172 -16.76 -20.81 -26.89
CA LEU A 172 -17.86 -21.07 -25.95
C LEU A 172 -18.76 -19.86 -25.72
N ALA A 173 -18.21 -18.73 -25.27
CA ALA A 173 -19.01 -17.53 -25.00
C ALA A 173 -19.68 -16.99 -26.28
N ASN A 174 -19.00 -17.11 -27.42
CA ASN A 174 -19.54 -16.75 -28.74
C ASN A 174 -20.72 -17.63 -29.14
N LEU A 175 -20.66 -18.96 -28.92
CA LEU A 175 -21.80 -19.85 -29.17
C LEU A 175 -23.02 -19.40 -28.36
N VAL A 176 -22.85 -19.21 -27.05
CA VAL A 176 -23.93 -18.78 -26.16
C VAL A 176 -24.53 -17.48 -26.67
N TYR A 177 -23.71 -16.45 -26.88
CA TYR A 177 -24.22 -15.16 -27.33
C TYR A 177 -24.96 -15.25 -28.68
N ARG A 178 -24.42 -15.97 -29.67
CA ARG A 178 -25.06 -16.13 -30.98
C ARG A 178 -26.40 -16.83 -30.87
N VAL A 179 -26.47 -17.93 -30.13
CA VAL A 179 -27.71 -18.72 -29.97
C VAL A 179 -28.77 -17.92 -29.23
N MET A 180 -28.40 -17.31 -28.10
CA MET A 180 -29.35 -16.56 -27.27
C MET A 180 -29.85 -15.31 -27.99
N SER A 181 -28.94 -14.50 -28.55
CA SER A 181 -29.33 -13.25 -29.23
C SER A 181 -30.14 -13.48 -30.51
N PHE A 182 -29.83 -14.55 -31.24
CA PHE A 182 -30.56 -14.86 -32.48
C PHE A 182 -31.96 -15.41 -32.18
N THR A 183 -32.10 -16.23 -31.13
CA THR A 183 -33.41 -16.73 -30.67
C THR A 183 -34.26 -15.60 -30.10
N GLU A 184 -33.68 -14.71 -29.30
CA GLU A 184 -34.36 -13.51 -28.78
C GLU A 184 -34.86 -12.63 -29.93
N LYS A 185 -33.96 -12.26 -30.85
CA LYS A 185 -34.26 -11.31 -31.93
C LYS A 185 -35.32 -11.81 -32.93
N ASN A 186 -35.26 -13.09 -33.30
CA ASN A 186 -36.10 -13.61 -34.39
C ASN A 186 -37.34 -14.37 -33.88
N PHE A 187 -37.29 -14.92 -32.66
CA PHE A 187 -38.36 -15.76 -32.10
C PHE A 187 -38.83 -15.30 -30.71
N LYS A 188 -38.47 -14.07 -30.31
CA LYS A 188 -38.84 -13.48 -29.01
C LYS A 188 -38.41 -14.36 -27.82
N GLY A 189 -37.33 -15.10 -27.99
CA GLY A 189 -36.76 -15.97 -26.95
C GLY A 189 -37.54 -17.26 -26.73
N LYS A 190 -38.47 -17.64 -27.61
CA LYS A 190 -39.21 -18.91 -27.49
C LYS A 190 -38.46 -20.05 -28.19
N THR A 191 -38.22 -21.14 -27.49
CA THR A 191 -37.79 -22.41 -28.10
C THR A 191 -39.00 -23.19 -28.61
N SER A 192 -38.76 -24.17 -29.49
CA SER A 192 -39.77 -25.09 -30.02
C SER A 192 -39.41 -26.53 -29.63
N LYS A 193 -39.63 -27.51 -30.51
CA LYS A 193 -39.06 -28.85 -30.41
C LYS A 193 -37.68 -28.92 -31.06
N ILE A 194 -36.88 -29.91 -30.68
CA ILE A 194 -35.61 -30.23 -31.33
C ILE A 194 -35.84 -30.72 -32.78
N ASP A 195 -34.87 -30.48 -33.67
CA ASP A 195 -34.89 -30.97 -35.06
C ASP A 195 -34.09 -32.26 -35.20
N ASN A 196 -32.96 -32.36 -34.49
CA ASN A 196 -31.94 -33.38 -34.72
C ASN A 196 -31.69 -34.26 -33.49
N GLU A 197 -32.45 -35.36 -33.42
CA GLU A 197 -32.32 -36.37 -32.36
C GLU A 197 -30.93 -37.03 -32.32
N ALA A 198 -30.27 -37.23 -33.48
CA ALA A 198 -28.94 -37.82 -33.52
C ALA A 198 -27.87 -36.90 -32.90
N LEU A 199 -27.96 -35.59 -33.17
CA LEU A 199 -27.09 -34.59 -32.54
C LEU A 199 -27.31 -34.52 -31.03
N TRP A 200 -28.57 -34.59 -30.59
CA TRP A 200 -28.91 -34.62 -29.17
C TRP A 200 -28.25 -35.81 -28.45
N GLN A 201 -28.36 -37.01 -29.01
CA GLN A 201 -27.74 -38.22 -28.44
C GLN A 201 -26.21 -38.15 -28.44
N ASP A 202 -25.58 -37.71 -29.54
CA ASP A 202 -24.11 -37.55 -29.61
C ASP A 202 -23.59 -36.56 -28.55
N VAL A 203 -24.26 -35.41 -28.38
CA VAL A 203 -23.91 -34.42 -27.36
C VAL A 203 -24.11 -34.98 -25.96
N HIS A 204 -25.18 -35.75 -25.72
CA HIS A 204 -25.43 -36.38 -24.44
C HIS A 204 -24.33 -37.40 -24.09
N GLU A 205 -24.00 -38.33 -24.99
CA GLU A 205 -22.93 -39.32 -24.79
C GLU A 205 -21.58 -38.65 -24.53
N LYS A 206 -21.24 -37.59 -25.28
CA LYS A 206 -20.03 -36.79 -25.05
C LYS A 206 -20.06 -36.07 -23.70
N SER A 207 -21.23 -35.60 -23.26
CA SER A 207 -21.40 -34.96 -21.94
C SER A 207 -21.15 -35.93 -20.79
N LEU A 208 -21.55 -37.20 -20.93
CA LEU A 208 -21.23 -38.25 -19.95
C LEU A 208 -19.72 -38.50 -19.87
N LYS A 209 -18.99 -38.40 -20.99
CA LYS A 209 -17.52 -38.49 -20.96
C LYS A 209 -16.85 -37.32 -20.23
N VAL A 210 -17.48 -36.15 -20.18
CA VAL A 210 -17.00 -35.03 -19.34
C VAL A 210 -17.19 -35.36 -17.86
N TYR A 211 -18.34 -35.93 -17.49
CA TYR A 211 -18.59 -36.40 -16.12
C TYR A 211 -17.54 -37.42 -15.68
N GLU A 212 -17.31 -38.45 -16.51
CA GLU A 212 -16.27 -39.48 -16.24
C GLU A 212 -14.88 -38.85 -16.06
N ALA A 213 -14.51 -37.86 -16.88
CA ALA A 213 -13.23 -37.18 -16.75
C ALA A 213 -13.10 -36.43 -15.41
N TYR A 214 -14.16 -35.77 -14.94
CA TYR A 214 -14.15 -35.14 -13.61
C TYR A 214 -14.05 -36.16 -12.47
N GLU A 215 -14.75 -37.29 -12.57
CA GLU A 215 -14.71 -38.38 -11.59
C GLU A 215 -13.30 -38.96 -11.43
N HIS A 216 -12.54 -39.04 -12.53
CA HIS A 216 -11.15 -39.47 -12.54
C HIS A 216 -10.14 -38.32 -12.33
N LEU A 217 -10.60 -37.12 -11.98
CA LEU A 217 -9.77 -35.92 -11.75
C LEU A 217 -8.95 -35.48 -12.99
N GLU A 218 -9.40 -35.84 -14.19
CA GLU A 218 -8.78 -35.50 -15.47
C GLU A 218 -9.32 -34.15 -16.00
N TYR A 219 -9.08 -33.08 -15.23
CA TYR A 219 -9.65 -31.75 -15.51
C TYR A 219 -9.34 -31.21 -16.90
N ARG A 220 -8.13 -31.45 -17.41
CA ARG A 220 -7.74 -31.03 -18.77
C ARG A 220 -8.56 -31.73 -19.84
N ASP A 221 -8.82 -33.03 -19.68
CA ASP A 221 -9.65 -33.79 -20.61
C ASP A 221 -11.11 -33.31 -20.54
N ALA A 222 -11.64 -33.08 -19.34
CA ALA A 222 -12.97 -32.53 -19.12
C ALA A 222 -13.15 -31.18 -19.87
N ILE A 223 -12.21 -30.23 -19.69
CA ILE A 223 -12.27 -28.94 -20.40
C ILE A 223 -12.17 -29.10 -21.92
N ASN A 224 -11.25 -29.93 -22.41
CA ASN A 224 -11.09 -30.15 -23.84
C ASN A 224 -12.38 -30.70 -24.48
N ARG A 225 -13.05 -31.65 -23.82
CA ARG A 225 -14.33 -32.21 -24.27
C ARG A 225 -15.47 -31.18 -24.23
N ILE A 226 -15.52 -30.32 -23.22
CA ILE A 226 -16.51 -29.21 -23.18
C ILE A 226 -16.30 -28.27 -24.37
N LEU A 227 -15.05 -27.93 -24.69
CA LEU A 227 -14.70 -27.09 -25.84
C LEU A 227 -15.01 -27.77 -27.19
N GLU A 228 -14.87 -29.09 -27.27
CA GLU A 228 -15.29 -29.91 -28.42
C GLU A 228 -16.81 -29.83 -28.61
N ILE A 229 -17.60 -30.03 -27.55
CA ILE A 229 -19.07 -29.93 -27.58
C ILE A 229 -19.51 -28.52 -28.01
N SER A 230 -18.85 -27.48 -27.50
CA SER A 230 -19.07 -26.11 -27.96
C SER A 230 -18.73 -25.92 -29.44
N SER A 231 -17.66 -26.55 -29.93
CA SER A 231 -17.29 -26.51 -31.35
C SER A 231 -18.32 -27.20 -32.23
N ILE A 232 -18.90 -28.33 -31.78
CA ILE A 232 -20.02 -29.02 -32.43
C ILE A 232 -21.22 -28.07 -32.53
N GLY A 233 -21.58 -27.38 -31.45
CA GLY A 233 -22.66 -26.39 -31.45
C GLY A 233 -22.40 -25.23 -32.43
N ASN A 234 -21.20 -24.67 -32.43
CA ASN A 234 -20.80 -23.61 -33.36
C ASN A 234 -20.89 -24.08 -34.83
N LYS A 235 -20.39 -25.28 -35.12
CA LYS A 235 -20.44 -25.88 -36.45
C LYS A 235 -21.88 -26.11 -36.89
N TYR A 236 -22.71 -26.70 -36.03
CA TYR A 236 -24.13 -26.94 -36.33
C TYR A 236 -24.89 -25.65 -36.61
N PHE A 237 -24.67 -24.60 -35.80
CA PHE A 237 -25.24 -23.28 -36.04
C PHE A 237 -24.78 -22.71 -37.38
N GLN A 238 -23.49 -22.85 -37.72
CA GLN A 238 -22.91 -22.30 -38.94
C GLN A 238 -23.41 -23.03 -40.20
N ASP A 239 -23.40 -24.36 -40.19
CA ASP A 239 -23.79 -25.22 -41.32
C ASP A 239 -25.25 -25.03 -41.71
N ASN A 240 -26.12 -24.79 -40.73
CA ASN A 240 -27.55 -24.50 -40.97
C ASN A 240 -27.82 -23.05 -41.37
N ALA A 241 -26.83 -22.15 -41.27
CA ALA A 241 -26.92 -20.74 -41.66
C ALA A 241 -28.26 -20.07 -41.29
N PRO A 242 -28.64 -19.97 -39.99
CA PRO A 242 -29.97 -19.52 -39.55
C PRO A 242 -30.32 -18.09 -40.01
N TRP A 243 -29.34 -17.26 -40.36
CA TRP A 243 -29.54 -15.94 -40.96
C TRP A 243 -30.11 -15.98 -42.38
N GLU A 244 -29.82 -17.03 -43.14
CA GLU A 244 -30.45 -17.31 -44.43
C GLU A 244 -31.68 -18.20 -44.26
N LEU A 245 -31.58 -19.29 -43.48
CA LEU A 245 -32.66 -20.27 -43.32
C LEU A 245 -33.97 -19.63 -42.84
N LYS A 246 -33.91 -18.61 -41.96
CA LYS A 246 -35.12 -17.92 -41.48
C LYS A 246 -35.94 -17.25 -42.57
N LYS A 247 -35.34 -16.94 -43.72
CA LYS A 247 -36.01 -16.30 -44.85
C LYS A 247 -36.87 -17.31 -45.61
N SER A 248 -36.46 -18.58 -45.65
CA SER A 248 -37.14 -19.65 -46.38
C SER A 248 -37.96 -20.58 -45.49
N ASP A 249 -37.48 -20.90 -44.29
CA ASP A 249 -38.11 -21.82 -43.34
C ASP A 249 -37.91 -21.34 -41.88
N PRO A 250 -38.79 -20.42 -41.39
CA PRO A 250 -38.72 -19.91 -40.03
C PRO A 250 -38.90 -20.98 -38.95
N GLU A 251 -39.78 -21.97 -39.18
CA GLU A 251 -40.06 -23.02 -38.19
C GLU A 251 -38.85 -23.94 -38.03
N LYS A 252 -38.22 -24.38 -39.12
CA LYS A 252 -36.98 -25.16 -39.05
C LYS A 252 -35.86 -24.37 -38.41
N THR A 253 -35.77 -23.07 -38.68
CA THR A 253 -34.77 -22.21 -38.02
C THR A 253 -34.96 -22.21 -36.49
N GLN A 254 -36.20 -22.13 -36.00
CA GLN A 254 -36.48 -22.19 -34.57
C GLN A 254 -36.11 -23.55 -33.95
N ARG A 255 -36.35 -24.65 -34.66
CA ARG A 255 -35.93 -25.99 -34.20
C ARG A 255 -34.40 -26.14 -34.15
N VAL A 256 -33.68 -25.67 -35.17
CA VAL A 256 -32.20 -25.63 -35.19
C VAL A 256 -31.65 -24.82 -34.02
N LEU A 257 -32.22 -23.65 -33.73
CA LEU A 257 -31.82 -22.86 -32.57
C LEU A 257 -32.15 -23.57 -31.25
N THR A 258 -33.25 -24.31 -31.19
CA THR A 258 -33.63 -25.13 -30.03
C THR A 258 -32.60 -26.24 -29.78
N ASP A 259 -32.07 -26.89 -30.83
CA ASP A 259 -30.97 -27.85 -30.68
C ASP A 259 -29.73 -27.16 -30.06
N CYS A 260 -29.36 -25.97 -30.57
CA CYS A 260 -28.23 -25.22 -30.01
C CYS A 260 -28.44 -24.76 -28.56
N VAL A 261 -29.66 -24.37 -28.18
CA VAL A 261 -30.01 -24.02 -26.80
C VAL A 261 -29.78 -25.19 -25.85
N ASN A 262 -30.13 -26.40 -26.29
CA ASN A 262 -29.90 -27.63 -25.51
C ASN A 262 -28.40 -27.95 -25.35
N ILE A 263 -27.58 -27.69 -26.36
CA ILE A 263 -26.11 -27.76 -26.26
C ILE A 263 -25.59 -26.76 -25.23
N VAL A 264 -26.04 -25.49 -25.31
CA VAL A 264 -25.66 -24.43 -24.36
C VAL A 264 -26.06 -24.79 -22.93
N LYS A 265 -27.23 -25.41 -22.72
CA LYS A 265 -27.67 -25.92 -21.41
C LYS A 265 -26.72 -26.98 -20.87
N ASN A 266 -26.32 -27.96 -21.67
CA ASN A 266 -25.37 -28.98 -21.22
C ASN A 266 -23.99 -28.38 -20.92
N ILE A 267 -23.52 -27.42 -21.72
CA ILE A 267 -22.28 -26.69 -21.44
C ILE A 267 -22.34 -25.98 -20.08
N ALA A 268 -23.47 -25.34 -19.74
CA ALA A 268 -23.64 -24.69 -18.44
C ALA A 268 -23.46 -25.68 -17.27
N ILE A 269 -24.04 -26.88 -17.37
CA ILE A 269 -23.87 -27.95 -16.37
C ILE A 269 -22.40 -28.36 -16.26
N MET A 270 -21.78 -28.66 -17.40
CA MET A 270 -20.44 -29.24 -17.44
C MET A 270 -19.34 -28.28 -17.02
N ILE A 271 -19.45 -26.99 -17.33
CA ILE A 271 -18.41 -26.00 -16.99
C ILE A 271 -18.49 -25.54 -15.53
N LYS A 272 -19.65 -25.69 -14.88
CA LYS A 272 -19.95 -25.19 -13.53
C LYS A 272 -18.94 -25.59 -12.44
N PRO A 273 -18.36 -26.81 -12.40
CA PRO A 273 -17.33 -27.16 -11.42
C PRO A 273 -16.08 -26.28 -11.50
N VAL A 274 -15.75 -25.79 -12.70
CA VAL A 274 -14.57 -24.96 -12.95
C VAL A 274 -14.92 -23.48 -12.98
N MET A 275 -16.01 -23.11 -13.66
CA MET A 275 -16.49 -21.74 -13.82
C MET A 275 -17.97 -21.60 -13.37
N PRO A 276 -18.24 -21.53 -12.05
CA PRO A 276 -19.60 -21.45 -11.52
C PRO A 276 -20.33 -20.16 -11.88
N LEU A 277 -19.68 -18.99 -11.82
CA LEU A 277 -20.29 -17.69 -12.15
C LEU A 277 -20.54 -17.55 -13.65
N PHE A 278 -19.65 -18.10 -14.48
CA PHE A 278 -19.87 -18.20 -15.93
C PHE A 278 -21.09 -19.06 -16.24
N ALA A 279 -21.20 -20.23 -15.60
CA ALA A 279 -22.36 -21.11 -15.74
C ALA A 279 -23.66 -20.43 -15.28
N GLU A 280 -23.66 -19.74 -14.14
CA GLU A 280 -24.82 -18.98 -13.65
C GLU A 280 -25.27 -17.89 -14.64
N LYS A 281 -24.33 -17.21 -15.30
CA LYS A 281 -24.65 -16.24 -16.36
C LYS A 281 -25.33 -16.92 -17.56
N ILE A 282 -24.99 -18.17 -17.88
CA ILE A 282 -25.71 -18.95 -18.90
C ILE A 282 -27.10 -19.35 -18.40
N GLU A 283 -27.20 -19.91 -17.18
CA GLU A 283 -28.45 -20.33 -16.54
C GLU A 283 -29.48 -19.19 -16.56
N LYS A 284 -29.06 -17.98 -16.18
CA LYS A 284 -29.90 -16.77 -16.22
C LYS A 284 -30.43 -16.47 -17.62
N GLN A 285 -29.61 -16.58 -18.66
CA GLN A 285 -30.05 -16.35 -20.04
C GLN A 285 -30.96 -17.48 -20.53
N LEU A 286 -30.73 -18.72 -20.11
CA LEU A 286 -31.63 -19.85 -20.35
C LEU A 286 -32.95 -19.74 -19.58
N ASN A 287 -33.04 -18.81 -18.61
CA ASN A 287 -34.16 -18.71 -17.67
C ASN A 287 -34.38 -20.03 -16.93
N LEU A 288 -33.26 -20.59 -16.44
CA LEU A 288 -33.18 -21.78 -15.61
C LEU A 288 -32.30 -21.44 -14.40
N THR A 289 -32.36 -22.25 -13.35
CA THR A 289 -31.56 -22.07 -12.13
C THR A 289 -31.13 -23.42 -11.59
N ASP A 290 -29.93 -23.48 -11.01
CA ASP A 290 -29.43 -24.66 -10.30
C ASP A 290 -29.38 -25.91 -11.19
N LEU A 291 -28.84 -25.78 -12.40
CA LEU A 291 -28.63 -26.92 -13.29
C LEU A 291 -27.59 -27.86 -12.70
N LYS A 292 -27.89 -29.17 -12.75
CA LYS A 292 -27.08 -30.27 -12.21
C LYS A 292 -26.82 -31.33 -13.28
N TRP A 293 -25.89 -32.24 -13.00
CA TRP A 293 -25.62 -33.40 -13.84
C TRP A 293 -26.87 -34.24 -14.16
N ALA A 294 -27.80 -34.35 -13.20
CA ALA A 294 -29.08 -35.05 -13.38
C ALA A 294 -30.03 -34.38 -14.40
N ASP A 295 -29.71 -33.16 -14.84
CA ASP A 295 -30.48 -32.42 -15.84
C ASP A 295 -29.92 -32.57 -17.25
N LEU A 296 -28.82 -33.33 -17.46
CA LEU A 296 -28.22 -33.53 -18.79
C LEU A 296 -29.24 -34.04 -19.82
N ASP A 297 -30.14 -34.95 -19.42
CA ASP A 297 -31.18 -35.54 -20.28
C ASP A 297 -32.43 -34.67 -20.46
N LYS A 298 -32.57 -33.59 -19.68
CA LYS A 298 -33.76 -32.74 -19.74
C LYS A 298 -33.67 -31.78 -20.92
N ARG A 299 -34.65 -31.82 -21.81
CA ARG A 299 -34.72 -30.92 -22.97
C ARG A 299 -35.33 -29.58 -22.60
N VAL A 300 -34.81 -28.52 -23.23
CA VAL A 300 -35.34 -27.15 -23.15
C VAL A 300 -36.19 -26.87 -24.40
N GLU A 301 -37.37 -27.48 -24.45
CA GLU A 301 -38.34 -27.33 -25.54
C GLU A 301 -39.55 -26.51 -25.09
N GLU A 302 -40.17 -25.79 -26.03
CA GLU A 302 -41.38 -24.97 -25.78
C GLU A 302 -41.20 -24.02 -24.56
N HIS A 303 -39.99 -23.50 -24.38
CA HIS A 303 -39.54 -22.75 -23.20
C HIS A 303 -39.28 -21.28 -23.54
N GLN A 304 -39.44 -20.41 -22.53
CA GLN A 304 -39.16 -18.98 -22.66
C GLN A 304 -37.77 -18.68 -22.08
N LEU A 305 -36.84 -18.33 -22.96
CA LEU A 305 -35.51 -17.87 -22.61
C LEU A 305 -35.54 -16.45 -22.02
N GLY A 306 -34.50 -16.15 -21.26
CA GLY A 306 -34.21 -14.82 -20.75
C GLY A 306 -33.58 -13.90 -21.80
N LYS A 307 -33.07 -12.76 -21.33
CA LYS A 307 -32.43 -11.75 -22.18
C LYS A 307 -31.02 -12.17 -22.56
N ALA A 308 -30.64 -12.03 -23.83
CA ALA A 308 -29.29 -12.33 -24.28
C ALA A 308 -28.29 -11.25 -23.82
N GLU A 309 -27.15 -11.69 -23.30
CA GLU A 309 -26.09 -10.82 -22.78
C GLU A 309 -24.71 -11.39 -23.16
N ILE A 310 -23.73 -10.50 -23.38
CA ILE A 310 -22.34 -10.92 -23.57
C ILE A 310 -21.78 -11.35 -22.22
N ILE A 311 -21.46 -12.63 -22.08
CA ILE A 311 -20.99 -13.23 -20.82
C ILE A 311 -19.54 -12.87 -20.52
N LEU A 312 -18.69 -12.88 -21.56
CA LEU A 312 -17.26 -12.67 -21.44
C LEU A 312 -16.74 -11.94 -22.69
N ARG A 313 -15.82 -11.01 -22.47
CA ARG A 313 -15.11 -10.28 -23.53
C ARG A 313 -13.65 -10.76 -23.56
N LYS A 314 -12.97 -10.47 -24.68
CA LYS A 314 -11.53 -10.70 -24.75
C LYS A 314 -10.82 -9.90 -23.67
N ILE A 315 -9.81 -10.51 -23.09
CA ILE A 315 -8.91 -9.87 -22.13
C ILE A 315 -7.75 -9.23 -22.87
N GLU A 316 -7.27 -8.12 -22.33
CA GLU A 316 -6.04 -7.46 -22.77
C GLU A 316 -4.81 -8.24 -22.26
N PRO A 317 -3.62 -8.03 -22.86
CA PRO A 317 -2.39 -8.64 -22.38
C PRO A 317 -2.14 -8.38 -20.89
N ILE A 318 -1.85 -9.44 -20.15
CA ILE A 318 -1.58 -9.36 -18.71
C ILE A 318 -0.11 -8.96 -18.51
N GLU A 319 0.10 -7.74 -18.04
CA GLU A 319 1.44 -7.25 -17.65
C GLU A 319 1.56 -7.21 -16.13
N ILE A 320 2.31 -8.16 -15.55
CA ILE A 320 2.62 -8.13 -14.13
C ILE A 320 3.55 -6.95 -13.85
N LYS A 321 3.15 -6.07 -12.94
CA LYS A 321 4.00 -4.97 -12.50
C LYS A 321 5.10 -5.54 -11.60
N ALA A 322 6.35 -5.15 -11.84
CA ALA A 322 7.41 -5.46 -10.89
C ALA A 322 7.03 -4.88 -9.51
N PRO A 323 7.09 -5.67 -8.43
CA PRO A 323 6.72 -5.17 -7.11
C PRO A 323 7.66 -4.04 -6.71
N GLU A 324 7.08 -2.97 -6.16
CA GLU A 324 7.85 -2.04 -5.33
C GLU A 324 8.40 -2.86 -4.14
N LYS A 325 9.71 -2.83 -3.92
CA LYS A 325 10.33 -3.63 -2.87
C LYS A 325 9.83 -3.14 -1.50
N GLU A 326 8.94 -3.89 -0.86
CA GLU A 326 8.73 -3.76 0.60
C GLU A 326 10.02 -4.19 1.32
N GLN A 327 10.82 -3.19 1.72
CA GLN A 327 11.89 -3.35 2.69
C GLN A 327 11.27 -3.44 4.08
N VAL A 328 11.74 -4.37 4.91
CA VAL A 328 11.42 -4.39 6.35
C VAL A 328 11.86 -3.03 6.92
N GLU A 329 10.91 -2.15 7.22
CA GLU A 329 11.22 -0.79 7.63
C GLU A 329 11.99 -0.80 8.95
N ARG A 330 13.25 -0.34 8.92
CA ARG A 330 13.99 -0.07 10.15
C ARG A 330 13.33 1.10 10.89
N GLU A 331 12.73 0.83 12.05
CA GLU A 331 12.14 1.88 12.89
C GLU A 331 13.26 2.80 13.41
N ILE A 332 13.25 4.06 12.99
CA ILE A 332 14.18 5.09 13.45
C ILE A 332 13.40 6.13 14.24
N LYS A 333 13.69 6.25 15.54
CA LYS A 333 13.11 7.28 16.40
C LYS A 333 13.99 8.52 16.40
N PHE A 334 13.36 9.69 16.35
CA PHE A 334 14.04 10.98 16.35
C PHE A 334 13.45 11.92 17.41
N GLU A 335 14.31 12.60 18.15
CA GLU A 335 13.93 13.58 19.18
C GLU A 335 14.75 14.88 19.07
N ILE A 336 14.13 16.01 19.41
CA ILE A 336 14.82 17.30 19.56
C ILE A 336 14.66 17.76 21.01
N ASP A 337 15.77 18.13 21.66
CA ASP A 337 15.74 18.73 22.99
C ASP A 337 14.85 20.00 22.97
N PRO A 338 13.86 20.13 23.86
CA PRO A 338 12.96 21.28 23.91
C PRO A 338 13.68 22.64 23.98
N LYS A 339 14.89 22.70 24.57
CA LYS A 339 15.69 23.93 24.60
C LYS A 339 16.18 24.34 23.22
N ILE A 340 16.52 23.36 22.37
CA ILE A 340 16.97 23.56 21.01
C ILE A 340 15.77 23.92 20.12
N ALA A 341 14.66 23.19 20.24
CA ALA A 341 13.45 23.45 19.48
C ALA A 341 12.93 24.89 19.68
N LYS A 342 12.98 25.41 20.92
CA LYS A 342 12.61 26.81 21.25
C LYS A 342 13.45 27.89 20.55
N LEU A 343 14.59 27.53 19.95
CA LEU A 343 15.41 28.44 19.17
C LEU A 343 14.96 28.55 17.71
N GLY A 344 13.90 27.84 17.33
CA GLY A 344 13.39 27.80 15.96
C GLY A 344 14.16 26.82 15.07
N ILE A 345 14.85 25.85 15.68
CA ILE A 345 15.54 24.78 14.95
C ILE A 345 14.55 23.65 14.69
N ASP A 346 14.43 23.26 13.43
CA ASP A 346 13.66 22.12 12.97
C ASP A 346 14.60 21.13 12.25
N VAL A 347 14.27 19.85 12.24
CA VAL A 347 15.08 18.82 11.58
C VAL A 347 14.17 17.89 10.80
N LYS A 348 14.49 17.66 9.54
CA LYS A 348 13.84 16.64 8.69
C LYS A 348 14.81 15.53 8.37
N LEU A 349 14.35 14.29 8.44
CA LEU A 349 15.18 13.10 8.23
C LEU A 349 14.62 12.20 7.13
N ALA A 350 15.53 11.55 6.43
CA ALA A 350 15.24 10.49 5.47
C ALA A 350 16.18 9.32 5.69
N VAL A 351 15.69 8.13 5.38
CA VAL A 351 16.49 6.92 5.28
C VAL A 351 16.65 6.58 3.80
N ILE A 352 17.87 6.25 3.39
CA ILE A 352 18.20 5.82 2.03
C ILE A 352 18.83 4.43 2.11
N GLU A 353 18.20 3.41 1.54
CA GLU A 353 18.57 2.02 1.73
C GLU A 353 19.02 1.37 0.41
N GLY A 354 20.02 0.50 0.51
CA GLY A 354 20.55 -0.25 -0.64
C GLY A 354 21.39 0.58 -1.60
N VAL A 355 22.17 1.54 -1.08
CA VAL A 355 23.07 2.36 -1.91
C VAL A 355 24.34 1.60 -2.32
N GLU A 356 24.86 1.96 -3.49
CA GLU A 356 26.16 1.62 -4.03
C GLU A 356 26.98 2.89 -4.27
N ILE A 357 27.67 3.34 -3.22
CA ILE A 357 28.44 4.58 -3.24
C ILE A 357 29.73 4.40 -4.05
N LYS A 358 29.99 5.36 -4.95
CA LYS A 358 31.20 5.40 -5.79
C LYS A 358 32.11 6.54 -5.37
N LYS A 359 33.40 6.44 -5.70
CA LYS A 359 34.38 7.50 -5.42
C LYS A 359 34.06 8.82 -6.14
N SER A 360 33.54 8.74 -7.37
CA SER A 360 33.15 9.91 -8.16
C SER A 360 32.16 9.53 -9.26
N SER A 361 31.55 10.55 -9.86
CA SER A 361 30.69 10.45 -11.04
C SER A 361 30.94 11.67 -11.93
N SER A 362 31.29 11.44 -13.20
CA SER A 362 31.59 12.52 -14.15
C SER A 362 30.39 13.45 -14.38
N GLU A 363 29.17 12.90 -14.36
CA GLU A 363 27.94 13.67 -14.46
C GLU A 363 27.70 14.54 -13.23
N LEU A 364 27.94 13.99 -12.02
CA LEU A 364 27.82 14.74 -10.77
C LEU A 364 28.89 15.83 -10.67
N ASP A 365 30.11 15.54 -11.10
CA ASP A 365 31.20 16.52 -11.16
C ASP A 365 30.87 17.69 -12.10
N LYS A 366 30.17 17.42 -13.21
CA LYS A 366 29.67 18.48 -14.10
C LYS A 366 28.60 19.34 -13.42
N LEU A 367 27.62 18.71 -12.75
CA LEU A 367 26.60 19.44 -11.98
C LEU A 367 27.21 20.30 -10.87
N LYS A 368 28.22 19.79 -10.16
CA LYS A 368 28.93 20.55 -9.13
C LYS A 368 29.66 21.76 -9.70
N LYS A 369 30.29 21.63 -10.88
CA LYS A 369 30.93 22.76 -11.57
C LYS A 369 29.93 23.83 -11.98
N GLU A 370 28.80 23.43 -12.55
CA GLU A 370 27.72 24.35 -12.93
C GLU A 370 27.15 25.07 -11.70
N ALA A 371 26.89 24.34 -10.62
CA ALA A 371 26.44 24.94 -9.37
C ALA A 371 27.49 25.84 -8.73
N ALA A 372 28.78 25.49 -8.80
CA ALA A 372 29.87 26.31 -8.27
C ALA A 372 29.90 27.71 -8.93
N GLU A 373 29.64 27.81 -10.24
CA GLU A 373 29.53 29.12 -10.90
C GLU A 373 28.37 29.96 -10.36
N ALA A 374 27.21 29.36 -10.10
CA ALA A 374 26.07 30.06 -9.48
C ALA A 374 26.37 30.46 -8.01
N LEU A 375 27.05 29.60 -7.26
CA LEU A 375 27.40 29.84 -5.86
C LEU A 375 28.39 30.99 -5.67
N LYS A 376 29.22 31.32 -6.66
CA LYS A 376 30.11 32.50 -6.60
C LYS A 376 29.34 33.81 -6.42
N ALA A 377 28.11 33.89 -6.95
CA ALA A 377 27.25 35.06 -6.84
C ALA A 377 26.40 35.10 -5.55
N VAL A 378 26.46 34.07 -4.70
CA VAL A 378 25.70 34.03 -3.45
C VAL A 378 26.36 34.93 -2.42
N GLU A 379 25.63 35.93 -1.94
CA GLU A 379 26.05 36.77 -0.81
C GLU A 379 25.65 36.08 0.50
N LEU A 380 26.65 35.87 1.37
CA LEU A 380 26.47 35.25 2.69
C LEU A 380 26.17 36.31 3.76
N GLU A 381 26.83 37.46 3.69
CA GLU A 381 26.65 38.56 4.63
C GLU A 381 25.25 39.17 4.46
N GLY A 382 24.49 39.27 5.56
CA GLY A 382 23.12 39.76 5.53
C GLY A 382 22.10 38.78 4.94
N ASN A 383 22.49 37.55 4.59
CA ASN A 383 21.56 36.52 4.17
C ASN A 383 20.74 36.03 5.39
N PRO A 384 19.39 36.12 5.37
CA PRO A 384 18.57 35.79 6.55
C PRO A 384 18.81 34.38 7.10
N ILE A 385 18.96 33.39 6.22
CA ILE A 385 19.16 31.99 6.62
C ILE A 385 20.51 31.83 7.32
N VAL A 386 21.58 32.44 6.79
CA VAL A 386 22.93 32.38 7.36
C VAL A 386 22.99 33.11 8.70
N GLU A 387 22.42 34.32 8.78
CA GLU A 387 22.38 35.09 10.03
C GLU A 387 21.58 34.38 11.12
N ALA A 388 20.51 33.67 10.76
CA ALA A 388 19.75 32.87 11.71
C ALA A 388 20.57 31.72 12.32
N TYR A 389 21.48 31.08 11.56
CA TYR A 389 22.43 30.12 12.14
C TYR A 389 23.44 30.82 13.06
N ASN A 390 23.98 31.98 12.66
CA ASN A 390 24.91 32.76 13.49
C ASN A 390 24.29 33.12 14.85
N GLU A 391 23.00 33.49 14.87
CA GLU A 391 22.27 33.74 16.11
C GLU A 391 22.17 32.50 17.00
N VAL A 392 21.92 31.32 16.42
CA VAL A 392 21.89 30.05 17.16
C VAL A 392 23.26 29.77 17.78
N TYR A 393 24.34 29.85 16.99
CA TYR A 393 25.70 29.64 17.46
C TYR A 393 26.09 30.60 18.59
N LYS A 394 25.71 31.87 18.47
CA LYS A 394 25.91 32.89 19.51
C LYS A 394 25.21 32.52 20.82
N LYS A 395 23.99 31.97 20.76
CA LYS A 395 23.25 31.51 21.96
C LYS A 395 23.94 30.32 22.64
N PHE A 396 24.56 29.42 21.87
CA PHE A 396 25.39 28.33 22.41
C PHE A 396 26.83 28.75 22.74
N LYS A 397 27.19 30.02 22.52
CA LYS A 397 28.54 30.57 22.72
C LYS A 397 29.58 29.74 21.96
N VAL A 398 29.29 29.40 20.70
CA VAL A 398 30.21 28.69 19.82
C VAL A 398 30.62 29.59 18.67
N ASP A 399 31.87 29.46 18.29
CA ASP A 399 32.48 30.14 17.16
C ASP A 399 32.76 29.09 16.09
N VAL A 400 31.72 28.81 15.30
CA VAL A 400 31.76 27.88 14.17
C VAL A 400 31.02 28.50 12.99
N GLU A 401 31.53 28.25 11.79
CA GLU A 401 30.83 28.62 10.56
C GLU A 401 29.84 27.51 10.20
N ASN A 402 28.65 27.87 9.74
CA ASN A 402 27.67 26.89 9.27
C ASN A 402 28.20 26.11 8.06
N SER A 403 27.92 24.80 8.01
CA SER A 403 28.39 23.89 6.96
C SER A 403 28.08 24.39 5.54
N ALA A 404 26.90 24.95 5.29
CA ALA A 404 26.55 25.45 3.96
C ALA A 404 27.30 26.74 3.60
N ALA A 405 27.47 27.66 4.56
CA ALA A 405 28.26 28.88 4.36
C ALA A 405 29.74 28.55 4.07
N TYR A 406 30.30 27.58 4.81
CA TYR A 406 31.64 27.06 4.57
C TYR A 406 31.81 26.50 3.14
N LEU A 407 30.84 25.74 2.64
CA LEU A 407 30.86 25.22 1.26
C LEU A 407 30.84 26.34 0.21
N VAL A 408 30.02 27.37 0.41
CA VAL A 408 29.97 28.53 -0.51
C VAL A 408 31.29 29.30 -0.50
N LYS A 409 31.87 29.52 0.68
CA LYS A 409 33.17 30.17 0.83
C LYS A 409 34.28 29.35 0.17
N MET A 410 34.28 28.03 0.36
CA MET A 410 35.19 27.12 -0.32
C MET A 410 35.09 27.22 -1.84
N VAL A 411 33.88 27.38 -2.40
CA VAL A 411 33.70 27.61 -3.84
C VAL A 411 34.30 28.95 -4.27
N LYS A 412 34.13 30.02 -3.48
CA LYS A 412 34.70 31.34 -3.78
C LYS A 412 36.23 31.35 -3.72
N GLU A 413 36.81 30.61 -2.76
CA GLU A 413 38.27 30.57 -2.55
C GLU A 413 38.98 29.56 -3.45
N ASN A 414 38.42 28.36 -3.60
CA ASN A 414 39.06 27.21 -4.26
C ASN A 414 38.42 26.84 -5.61
N GLY A 415 37.35 27.52 -6.02
CA GLY A 415 36.72 27.38 -7.33
C GLY A 415 35.72 26.23 -7.48
N GLY A 416 35.47 25.43 -6.44
CA GLY A 416 34.54 24.31 -6.52
C GLY A 416 34.18 23.67 -5.19
N LEU A 417 33.14 22.84 -5.20
CA LEU A 417 32.72 22.01 -4.07
C LEU A 417 33.68 20.82 -3.86
N PRO A 418 33.84 20.32 -2.62
CA PRO A 418 34.73 19.19 -2.33
C PRO A 418 34.28 17.92 -3.05
N THR A 419 35.22 17.04 -3.40
CA THR A 419 34.94 15.70 -3.97
C THR A 419 35.31 14.63 -2.95
N ILE A 420 34.31 13.94 -2.41
CA ILE A 420 34.45 12.96 -1.33
C ILE A 420 34.00 11.58 -1.83
N ASN A 421 32.70 11.45 -2.14
CA ASN A 421 32.09 10.29 -2.77
C ASN A 421 30.71 10.70 -3.32
N THR A 422 30.09 9.86 -4.14
CA THR A 422 28.83 10.23 -4.83
C THR A 422 27.70 10.63 -3.89
N ALA A 423 27.56 10.01 -2.72
CA ALA A 423 26.47 10.35 -1.79
C ALA A 423 26.75 11.66 -1.02
N VAL A 424 27.97 11.83 -0.50
CA VAL A 424 28.40 13.03 0.22
C VAL A 424 28.37 14.26 -0.70
N ASP A 425 28.83 14.10 -1.93
CA ASP A 425 28.86 15.17 -2.92
C ASP A 425 27.45 15.64 -3.31
N CYS A 426 26.47 14.73 -3.38
CA CYS A 426 25.07 15.06 -3.67
C CYS A 426 24.47 15.94 -2.57
N TYR A 427 24.62 15.58 -1.29
CA TYR A 427 24.03 16.39 -0.23
C TYR A 427 24.77 17.73 -0.05
N ASN A 428 26.11 17.76 -0.18
CA ASN A 428 26.89 19.00 -0.14
C ASN A 428 26.45 19.99 -1.22
N LEU A 429 26.17 19.49 -2.43
CA LEU A 429 25.66 20.29 -3.53
C LEU A 429 24.35 21.01 -3.16
N VAL A 430 23.37 20.27 -2.62
CA VAL A 430 22.07 20.85 -2.23
C VAL A 430 22.21 21.75 -0.99
N SER A 431 23.01 21.33 0.00
CA SER A 431 23.30 22.09 1.21
C SER A 431 23.84 23.48 0.87
N ALA A 432 24.83 23.57 -0.01
CA ALA A 432 25.39 24.84 -0.47
C ALA A 432 24.37 25.68 -1.27
N LYS A 433 23.61 25.06 -2.19
CA LYS A 433 22.59 25.76 -3.00
C LYS A 433 21.45 26.35 -2.17
N LYS A 434 21.06 25.69 -1.09
CA LYS A 434 19.92 26.07 -0.24
C LYS A 434 20.35 26.79 1.04
N LEU A 435 21.65 26.87 1.32
CA LEU A 435 22.19 27.43 2.57
C LEU A 435 21.64 26.73 3.82
N ILE A 436 21.46 25.40 3.77
CA ILE A 436 20.91 24.58 4.88
C ILE A 436 21.98 23.64 5.43
N SER A 437 22.04 23.48 6.75
CA SER A 437 22.89 22.48 7.39
C SER A 437 22.34 21.07 7.14
N ALA A 438 23.20 20.14 6.76
CA ALA A 438 22.81 18.76 6.48
C ALA A 438 23.90 17.80 6.93
N GLY A 439 23.50 16.58 7.29
CA GLY A 439 24.42 15.52 7.70
C GLY A 439 24.01 14.18 7.12
N LEU A 440 25.01 13.40 6.71
CA LEU A 440 24.84 12.08 6.10
C LEU A 440 25.65 11.03 6.88
N HIS A 441 24.94 10.05 7.42
CA HIS A 441 25.49 9.07 8.35
C HIS A 441 25.25 7.65 7.86
N ASP A 442 26.22 6.77 8.08
CA ASP A 442 26.02 5.34 7.91
C ASP A 442 25.01 4.82 8.94
N LEU A 443 23.83 4.44 8.46
CA LEU A 443 22.70 4.01 9.28
C LEU A 443 23.00 2.71 10.01
N ASP A 444 23.80 1.80 9.43
CA ASP A 444 24.11 0.49 10.02
C ASP A 444 24.93 0.62 11.32
N ASN A 445 25.60 1.77 11.48
CA ASN A 445 26.38 2.08 12.67
C ASN A 445 25.64 2.93 13.72
N ILE A 446 24.39 3.36 13.46
CA ILE A 446 23.56 4.10 14.42
C ILE A 446 22.87 3.17 15.41
N LYS A 447 22.90 3.51 16.70
CA LYS A 447 22.32 2.75 17.80
C LYS A 447 21.14 3.47 18.47
N GLY A 448 19.97 2.86 18.36
CA GLY A 448 18.77 3.32 19.08
C GLY A 448 18.23 4.66 18.58
N THR A 449 17.89 5.56 19.49
CA THR A 449 17.19 6.82 19.17
C THR A 449 18.17 7.91 18.74
N VAL A 450 17.89 8.56 17.60
CA VAL A 450 18.65 9.72 17.14
C VAL A 450 18.12 10.99 17.81
N LYS A 451 19.00 11.81 18.37
CA LYS A 451 18.61 12.99 19.14
C LYS A 451 19.45 14.20 18.77
N LEU A 452 18.80 15.34 18.55
CA LEU A 452 19.45 16.64 18.58
C LEU A 452 19.37 17.18 20.01
N ALA A 453 20.48 17.13 20.74
CA ALA A 453 20.48 17.38 22.19
C ALA A 453 21.59 18.32 22.66
N VAL A 454 21.37 18.93 23.83
CA VAL A 454 22.38 19.75 24.51
C VAL A 454 23.42 18.84 25.16
N THR A 455 24.69 19.05 24.86
CA THR A 455 25.80 18.23 25.37
C THR A 455 25.99 18.41 26.88
N ARG A 456 26.32 17.32 27.57
CA ARG A 456 26.62 17.23 29.01
C ARG A 456 28.12 17.14 29.28
N GLY A 457 28.93 16.90 28.25
CA GLY A 457 30.38 16.82 28.30
C GLY A 457 30.94 15.45 28.68
N ASN A 458 30.07 14.44 28.82
CA ASN A 458 30.43 13.06 29.09
C ASN A 458 30.07 12.11 27.94
N GLU A 459 29.47 12.63 26.86
CA GLU A 459 29.17 11.85 25.67
C GLU A 459 30.45 11.39 24.97
N LEU A 460 30.41 10.18 24.39
CA LEU A 460 31.52 9.63 23.62
C LEU A 460 31.52 10.23 22.21
N TYR A 461 32.61 10.88 21.84
CA TYR A 461 32.81 11.47 20.51
C TYR A 461 34.20 11.12 19.99
N ILE A 462 34.27 10.56 18.79
CA ILE A 462 35.52 10.29 18.07
C ILE A 462 35.44 11.10 16.77
N PRO A 463 36.26 12.14 16.59
CA PRO A 463 36.22 12.97 15.39
C PRO A 463 36.47 12.19 14.10
N LEU A 464 35.88 12.62 13.00
CA LEU A 464 36.12 12.05 11.68
C LEU A 464 37.62 12.03 11.34
N GLY A 465 38.16 10.85 11.04
CA GLY A 465 39.58 10.64 10.74
C GLY A 465 40.44 10.24 11.95
N GLU A 466 39.90 10.35 13.17
CA GLU A 466 40.60 10.01 14.41
C GLU A 466 40.22 8.62 14.92
N THR A 467 41.04 8.09 15.82
CA THR A 467 40.79 6.80 16.51
C THR A 467 40.53 6.98 18.01
N GLU A 468 41.03 8.08 18.58
CA GLU A 468 40.90 8.37 20.01
C GLU A 468 39.71 9.30 20.30
N PRO A 469 38.99 9.11 21.42
CA PRO A 469 37.92 10.00 21.82
C PRO A 469 38.40 11.43 22.15
N GLU A 470 37.62 12.42 21.72
CA GLU A 470 37.81 13.83 22.09
C GLU A 470 36.77 14.26 23.13
N LYS A 471 37.22 15.01 24.15
CA LYS A 471 36.31 15.54 25.18
C LYS A 471 35.51 16.72 24.63
N ILE A 472 34.19 16.58 24.58
CA ILE A 472 33.30 17.68 24.17
C ILE A 472 32.92 18.59 25.35
N GLN A 473 32.62 19.85 25.05
CA GLN A 473 32.22 20.83 26.06
C GLN A 473 30.73 20.65 26.42
N PRO A 474 30.33 20.78 27.71
CA PRO A 474 28.94 20.83 28.12
C PRO A 474 28.25 22.13 27.67
N GLY A 475 26.92 22.08 27.52
CA GLY A 475 26.10 23.23 27.18
C GLY A 475 26.17 23.64 25.71
N LYS A 476 26.71 22.78 24.84
CA LYS A 476 26.69 22.91 23.38
C LYS A 476 25.56 22.06 22.82
N PHE A 477 25.51 21.83 21.51
CA PHE A 477 24.55 20.91 20.91
C PHE A 477 25.23 19.92 19.97
N ALA A 478 24.62 18.74 19.81
CA ALA A 478 25.09 17.70 18.93
C ALA A 478 23.93 16.83 18.45
N MET A 479 24.08 16.27 17.26
CA MET A 479 23.33 15.09 16.84
C MET A 479 24.02 13.86 17.44
N MET A 480 23.28 13.02 18.14
CA MET A 480 23.79 11.83 18.82
C MET A 480 22.81 10.67 18.71
N ASP A 481 23.30 9.45 18.85
CA ASP A 481 22.49 8.26 19.07
C ASP A 481 22.56 7.87 20.57
N ASP A 482 22.07 6.69 20.93
CA ASP A 482 22.05 6.27 22.35
C ASP A 482 23.46 5.98 22.92
N GLU A 483 24.49 5.88 22.07
CA GLU A 483 25.87 5.57 22.48
C GLU A 483 26.87 6.72 22.25
N LYS A 484 26.78 7.43 21.12
CA LYS A 484 27.84 8.31 20.60
C LYS A 484 27.31 9.55 19.89
N VAL A 485 28.17 10.57 19.82
CA VAL A 485 27.93 11.79 19.04
C VAL A 485 28.15 11.52 17.54
N LEU A 486 27.08 11.65 16.77
CA LEU A 486 27.06 11.54 15.30
C LEU A 486 27.68 12.77 14.64
N CYS A 487 27.29 13.97 15.09
CA CYS A 487 27.80 15.23 14.58
C CYS A 487 27.77 16.31 15.67
N TRP A 488 28.93 16.83 16.06
CA TRP A 488 29.05 17.88 17.06
C TRP A 488 28.96 19.26 16.41
N LEU A 489 28.09 20.13 16.95
CA LEU A 489 27.84 21.48 16.43
C LEU A 489 27.39 21.52 14.96
N ASP A 490 26.74 20.45 14.48
CA ASP A 490 26.29 20.27 13.08
C ASP A 490 27.38 20.35 11.98
N VAL A 491 28.65 20.53 12.35
CA VAL A 491 29.79 20.64 11.42
C VAL A 491 30.91 19.64 11.66
N LYS A 492 30.95 18.95 12.82
CA LYS A 492 32.03 18.02 13.17
C LYS A 492 31.50 16.58 13.25
N GLN A 493 31.60 15.85 12.13
CA GLN A 493 31.12 14.47 12.03
C GLN A 493 31.94 13.50 12.91
N GLY A 494 31.26 12.51 13.48
CA GLY A 494 31.86 11.40 14.21
C GLY A 494 32.32 10.27 13.28
N GLN A 495 33.45 9.65 13.62
CA GLN A 495 34.09 8.61 12.81
C GLN A 495 33.23 7.36 12.60
N HIS A 496 32.46 6.94 13.61
CA HIS A 496 31.74 5.67 13.60
C HIS A 496 30.56 5.62 12.62
N THR A 497 29.99 6.77 12.23
CA THR A 497 28.95 6.86 11.19
C THR A 497 29.44 7.57 9.94
N LYS A 498 30.76 7.54 9.68
CA LYS A 498 31.34 8.03 8.43
C LYS A 498 30.67 7.35 7.24
N THR A 499 30.18 8.15 6.29
CA THR A 499 29.64 7.63 5.04
C THR A 499 30.79 7.23 4.10
N GLY A 500 31.06 5.92 4.03
CA GLY A 500 32.13 5.30 3.26
C GLY A 500 31.67 4.71 1.92
N LEU A 501 32.56 4.02 1.22
CA LEU A 501 32.20 3.26 0.00
C LEU A 501 31.50 1.93 0.34
N ASP A 502 31.67 1.49 1.57
CA ASP A 502 31.10 0.28 2.17
C ASP A 502 29.72 0.51 2.78
N SER A 503 29.32 1.76 3.04
CA SER A 503 28.00 2.10 3.56
C SER A 503 26.89 1.66 2.60
N LYS A 504 25.85 1.00 3.13
CA LYS A 504 24.71 0.47 2.36
C LYS A 504 23.40 1.15 2.68
N ASN A 505 23.24 1.63 3.91
CA ASN A 505 22.06 2.31 4.37
C ASN A 505 22.49 3.64 5.00
N LEU A 506 21.78 4.71 4.71
CA LEU A 506 22.15 6.06 5.09
C LEU A 506 21.01 6.71 5.88
N LEU A 507 21.37 7.45 6.92
CA LEU A 507 20.51 8.45 7.54
C LEU A 507 20.94 9.82 7.05
N LEU A 508 20.05 10.48 6.32
CA LEU A 508 20.20 11.86 5.90
C LEU A 508 19.33 12.74 6.80
N TYR A 509 19.87 13.84 7.30
CA TYR A 509 19.07 14.88 7.91
C TYR A 509 19.40 16.25 7.34
N VAL A 510 18.41 17.13 7.35
CA VAL A 510 18.57 18.57 7.15
C VAL A 510 18.09 19.29 8.40
N GLN A 511 18.87 20.25 8.86
CA GLN A 511 18.58 21.08 10.02
C GLN A 511 18.26 22.49 9.52
N GLY A 512 17.09 23.00 9.89
CA GLY A 512 16.66 24.36 9.61
C GLY A 512 16.80 25.31 10.78
N ASN A 513 16.30 26.52 10.57
CA ASN A 513 16.26 27.61 11.53
C ASN A 513 14.97 28.42 11.34
N LYS A 514 14.82 29.53 12.07
CA LYS A 514 13.62 30.38 12.04
C LYS A 514 13.23 30.91 10.64
N GLU A 515 14.16 30.97 9.70
CA GLU A 515 13.96 31.45 8.32
C GLU A 515 13.69 30.30 7.32
N THR A 516 13.80 29.04 7.73
CA THR A 516 13.56 27.86 6.89
C THR A 516 12.39 27.03 7.42
N ASN A 517 11.29 27.02 6.68
CA ASN A 517 10.08 26.30 7.08
C ASN A 517 10.14 24.80 6.77
N GLY A 518 9.22 24.02 7.36
CA GLY A 518 9.19 22.57 7.23
C GLY A 518 9.14 22.07 5.79
N LEU A 519 8.39 22.74 4.90
CA LEU A 519 8.33 22.35 3.48
C LEU A 519 9.61 22.72 2.71
N TYR A 520 10.28 23.81 3.08
CA TYR A 520 11.59 24.17 2.53
C TYR A 520 12.64 23.12 2.88
N LEU A 521 12.65 22.65 4.13
CA LEU A 521 13.51 21.57 4.59
C LEU A 521 13.18 20.25 3.88
N GLU A 522 11.90 19.91 3.79
CA GLU A 522 11.46 18.69 3.12
C GLU A 522 11.83 18.69 1.63
N ASN A 523 11.64 19.80 0.92
CA ASN A 523 12.05 19.93 -0.48
C ASN A 523 13.57 19.78 -0.64
N ALA A 524 14.37 20.36 0.27
CA ALA A 524 15.82 20.18 0.24
C ALA A 524 16.22 18.72 0.52
N LEU A 525 15.58 18.08 1.50
CA LEU A 525 15.79 16.68 1.84
C LEU A 525 15.45 15.74 0.68
N VAL A 526 14.32 15.99 0.00
CA VAL A 526 13.90 15.25 -1.20
C VAL A 526 14.88 15.46 -2.34
N GLU A 527 15.28 16.70 -2.64
CA GLU A 527 16.29 17.01 -3.68
C GLU A 527 17.61 16.27 -3.40
N MET A 528 18.04 16.20 -2.13
CA MET A 528 19.21 15.42 -1.73
C MET A 528 19.00 13.92 -1.93
N CYS A 529 17.87 13.36 -1.49
CA CYS A 529 17.56 11.94 -1.64
C CYS A 529 17.53 11.52 -3.11
N GLU A 530 16.84 12.28 -3.97
CA GLU A 530 16.75 12.00 -5.40
C GLU A 530 18.11 12.02 -6.09
N LEU A 531 18.98 12.97 -5.75
CA LEU A 531 20.34 13.03 -6.28
C LEU A 531 21.18 11.84 -5.79
N ILE A 532 21.10 11.51 -4.49
CA ILE A 532 21.81 10.36 -3.93
C ILE A 532 21.35 9.07 -4.62
N THR A 533 20.03 8.84 -4.75
CA THR A 533 19.51 7.64 -5.42
C THR A 533 19.85 7.59 -6.90
N LYS A 534 19.89 8.75 -7.57
CA LYS A 534 20.31 8.82 -8.98
C LYS A 534 21.77 8.41 -9.16
N TYR A 535 22.68 8.87 -8.31
CA TYR A 535 24.12 8.68 -8.50
C TYR A 535 24.73 7.52 -7.70
N SER A 536 24.00 7.00 -6.71
CA SER A 536 24.42 5.91 -5.83
C SER A 536 23.38 4.79 -5.72
N GLY A 537 22.27 4.82 -6.45
CA GLY A 537 21.22 3.79 -6.36
C GLY A 537 20.48 3.79 -5.02
N GLY A 538 19.71 2.73 -4.76
CA GLY A 538 18.89 2.60 -3.56
C GLY A 538 17.51 3.25 -3.66
N THR A 539 16.75 3.14 -2.57
CA THR A 539 15.41 3.70 -2.37
C THR A 539 15.41 4.56 -1.11
N TYR A 540 14.52 5.55 -1.02
CA TYR A 540 14.45 6.42 0.16
C TYR A 540 13.03 6.58 0.70
N ARG A 541 12.94 6.92 1.98
CA ARG A 541 11.70 7.30 2.66
C ARG A 541 11.95 8.42 3.67
N LEU A 542 10.98 9.31 3.83
CA LEU A 542 11.02 10.39 4.82
C LEU A 542 10.57 9.87 6.19
N LEU A 543 11.24 10.27 7.26
CA LEU A 543 10.92 9.80 8.62
C LEU A 543 9.93 10.70 9.37
N ASN A 544 9.95 12.00 9.10
CA ASN A 544 9.10 12.98 9.78
C ASN A 544 8.56 14.05 8.80
N PRO A 545 7.84 13.62 7.75
CA PRO A 545 7.27 14.53 6.76
C PRO A 545 6.35 15.57 7.40
N THR A 546 6.24 16.72 6.76
CA THR A 546 5.38 17.83 7.21
C THR A 546 3.93 17.55 6.85
N ASP A 547 3.15 17.02 7.79
CA ASP A 547 1.73 16.79 7.56
C ASP A 547 0.91 18.08 7.67
N ILE A 548 0.63 18.70 6.53
CA ILE A 548 -0.21 19.90 6.43
C ILE A 548 -1.68 19.58 6.77
N SER A 549 -2.10 18.32 6.60
CA SER A 549 -3.48 17.88 6.89
C SER A 549 -3.79 17.75 8.39
N ALA A 550 -2.77 17.80 9.24
CA ALA A 550 -2.96 17.76 10.68
C ALA A 550 -3.46 19.09 11.28
N LEU A 551 -3.36 20.23 10.57
CA LEU A 551 -3.81 21.54 11.06
C LEU A 551 -5.22 21.88 10.53
N ASN A 552 -6.25 21.76 11.36
CA ASN A 552 -7.63 21.98 10.92
C ASN A 552 -8.08 23.45 11.08
N LEU A 553 -8.19 24.14 9.94
CA LEU A 553 -8.58 25.55 9.85
C LEU A 553 -10.02 25.69 9.32
N LYS A 554 -10.87 26.44 10.00
CA LYS A 554 -12.24 26.71 9.54
C LYS A 554 -12.59 28.18 9.58
N VAL A 555 -13.61 28.55 8.83
CA VAL A 555 -14.26 29.86 8.93
C VAL A 555 -15.26 29.86 10.08
N ALA A 556 -15.20 30.85 10.95
CA ALA A 556 -16.12 31.01 12.08
C ALA A 556 -16.70 32.43 12.12
N ASN A 557 -18.00 32.56 12.43
CA ASN A 557 -18.63 33.87 12.60
C ASN A 557 -18.57 34.32 14.05
N VAL A 558 -18.16 35.56 14.29
CA VAL A 558 -18.14 36.14 15.65
C VAL A 558 -19.57 36.54 16.05
N LYS A 559 -20.15 35.84 17.03
CA LYS A 559 -21.53 36.08 17.52
C LYS A 559 -21.59 37.02 18.71
N GLU A 560 -20.64 36.87 19.63
CA GLU A 560 -20.55 37.69 20.82
C GLU A 560 -19.08 38.02 21.08
N ILE A 561 -18.82 39.21 21.60
CA ILE A 561 -17.50 39.66 21.99
C ILE A 561 -17.62 40.45 23.30
N ARG A 562 -16.77 40.12 24.27
CA ARG A 562 -16.67 40.83 25.54
C ARG A 562 -15.23 41.00 25.97
N ASP A 563 -15.00 41.97 26.83
CA ASP A 563 -13.72 42.12 27.50
C ASP A 563 -13.38 40.89 28.36
N HIS A 564 -12.11 40.49 28.31
CA HIS A 564 -11.61 39.44 29.17
C HIS A 564 -11.47 39.97 30.62
N PRO A 565 -12.06 39.31 31.63
CA PRO A 565 -12.16 39.85 32.98
C PRO A 565 -10.80 39.98 33.70
N GLY A 566 -9.81 39.16 33.32
CA GLY A 566 -8.45 39.16 33.90
C GLY A 566 -7.33 39.65 32.97
N ALA A 567 -7.64 40.27 31.82
CA ALA A 567 -6.61 40.65 30.85
C ALA A 567 -6.99 41.82 29.93
N ASP A 568 -6.31 42.96 30.06
CA ASP A 568 -6.63 44.20 29.35
C ASP A 568 -6.44 44.14 27.82
N LYS A 569 -5.68 43.15 27.33
CA LYS A 569 -5.36 42.97 25.90
C LYS A 569 -6.19 41.89 25.23
N LEU A 570 -6.99 41.12 25.97
CA LEU A 570 -7.72 39.98 25.42
C LEU A 570 -9.22 40.29 25.31
N TYR A 571 -9.83 39.76 24.25
CA TYR A 571 -11.27 39.56 24.17
C TYR A 571 -11.61 38.10 24.42
N VAL A 572 -12.81 37.88 24.94
CA VAL A 572 -13.49 36.58 24.92
C VAL A 572 -14.57 36.64 23.85
N LEU A 573 -14.50 35.74 22.88
CA LEU A 573 -15.40 35.67 21.73
C LEU A 573 -16.21 34.38 21.77
N LYS A 574 -17.50 34.46 21.45
CA LYS A 574 -18.25 33.27 21.01
C LYS A 574 -18.27 33.22 19.50
N ILE A 575 -17.74 32.14 18.96
CA ILE A 575 -17.66 31.91 17.51
C ILE A 575 -18.59 30.78 17.10
N ASP A 576 -19.26 30.96 15.97
CA ASP A 576 -20.14 29.98 15.34
C ASP A 576 -19.40 29.31 14.17
N LEU A 577 -19.28 27.98 14.23
CA LEU A 577 -18.68 27.12 13.20
C LEU A 577 -19.75 26.46 12.31
N GLY A 578 -20.99 26.95 12.34
CA GLY A 578 -22.14 26.44 11.59
C GLY A 578 -22.79 25.20 12.22
N THR A 579 -21.99 24.34 12.87
CA THR A 579 -22.44 23.11 13.55
C THR A 579 -22.40 23.21 15.07
N GLU A 580 -21.54 24.10 15.60
CA GLU A 580 -21.33 24.29 17.02
C GLU A 580 -20.88 25.74 17.30
N VAL A 581 -21.01 26.16 18.56
CA VAL A 581 -20.52 27.45 19.05
C VAL A 581 -19.43 27.20 20.09
N ARG A 582 -18.29 27.87 19.95
CA ARG A 582 -17.14 27.73 20.86
C ARG A 582 -16.71 29.05 21.46
N GLN A 583 -16.06 28.99 22.62
CA GLN A 583 -15.43 30.16 23.23
C GLN A 583 -13.95 30.25 22.85
N LEU A 584 -13.52 31.38 22.30
CA LEU A 584 -12.10 31.68 22.05
C LEU A 584 -11.66 32.90 22.87
N CYS A 585 -10.38 32.92 23.24
CA CYS A 585 -9.73 34.11 23.77
C CYS A 585 -8.71 34.62 22.75
N ALA A 586 -8.77 35.91 22.39
CA ALA A 586 -7.89 36.49 21.37
C ALA A 586 -7.30 37.84 21.80
N GLY A 587 -6.00 38.04 21.55
CA GLY A 587 -5.26 39.25 21.90
C GLY A 587 -5.42 40.43 20.93
N LEU A 588 -6.63 40.67 20.44
CA LEU A 588 -6.88 41.64 19.37
C LEU A 588 -7.26 43.05 19.86
N LYS A 589 -7.58 43.21 21.15
CA LYS A 589 -8.10 44.48 21.71
C LYS A 589 -7.22 45.71 21.43
N PRO A 590 -5.87 45.65 21.50
CA PRO A 590 -5.03 46.81 21.15
C PRO A 590 -5.15 47.26 19.68
N TYR A 591 -5.57 46.37 18.78
CA TYR A 591 -5.60 46.60 17.33
C TYR A 591 -7.02 46.76 16.77
N TYR A 592 -8.00 46.31 17.55
CA TYR A 592 -9.44 46.38 17.32
C TYR A 592 -10.13 46.83 18.63
N PRO A 593 -9.96 48.11 19.01
CA PRO A 593 -10.44 48.61 20.31
C PRO A 593 -11.97 48.73 20.38
N ASP A 594 -12.65 48.87 19.24
CA ASP A 594 -14.11 48.74 19.15
C ASP A 594 -14.47 47.27 18.85
N PRO A 595 -15.16 46.56 19.76
CA PRO A 595 -15.57 45.18 19.52
C PRO A 595 -16.46 45.00 18.27
N ASN A 596 -17.17 46.07 17.84
CA ASN A 596 -17.98 46.04 16.63
C ASN A 596 -17.15 45.87 15.35
N ASP A 597 -15.84 46.14 15.40
CA ASP A 597 -14.94 45.89 14.26
C ASP A 597 -14.75 44.40 13.96
N LEU A 598 -15.08 43.52 14.91
CA LEU A 598 -14.97 42.06 14.80
C LEU A 598 -16.32 41.36 14.85
N LEU A 599 -17.32 41.96 15.53
CA LEU A 599 -18.65 41.39 15.66
C LEU A 599 -19.30 41.15 14.28
N GLY A 600 -19.83 39.94 14.08
CA GLY A 600 -20.48 39.55 12.83
C GLY A 600 -19.53 39.21 11.67
N LYS A 601 -18.21 39.39 11.81
CA LYS A 601 -17.23 38.99 10.78
C LYS A 601 -17.02 37.48 10.77
N ASN A 602 -16.67 36.97 9.59
CA ASN A 602 -16.24 35.59 9.38
C ASN A 602 -14.71 35.55 9.43
N LEU A 603 -14.14 34.83 10.39
CA LEU A 603 -12.70 34.81 10.64
C LEU A 603 -12.15 33.38 10.55
N VAL A 604 -10.89 33.24 10.16
CA VAL A 604 -10.22 31.93 10.13
C VAL A 604 -9.73 31.55 11.53
N VAL A 605 -10.09 30.35 11.97
CA VAL A 605 -9.73 29.82 13.29
C VAL A 605 -9.15 28.41 13.19
N VAL A 606 -8.25 28.07 14.11
CA VAL A 606 -7.74 26.71 14.34
C VAL A 606 -8.75 25.98 15.23
N THR A 607 -9.32 24.89 14.73
CA THR A 607 -10.43 24.17 15.40
C THR A 607 -10.01 22.89 16.11
N ASN A 608 -8.81 22.38 15.84
CA ASN A 608 -8.27 21.19 16.51
C ASN A 608 -7.12 21.52 17.47
N LEU A 609 -6.94 22.78 17.87
CA LEU A 609 -5.96 23.12 18.91
C LEU A 609 -6.48 22.67 20.29
N ALA A 610 -5.63 22.03 21.08
CA ALA A 610 -5.96 21.63 22.44
C ALA A 610 -6.41 22.84 23.28
N PRO A 611 -7.54 22.77 24.02
CA PRO A 611 -8.03 23.89 24.80
C PRO A 611 -7.01 24.39 25.82
N ALA A 612 -6.92 25.71 25.97
CA ALA A 612 -6.02 26.36 26.92
C ALA A 612 -6.79 27.30 27.84
N ASN A 613 -6.41 27.34 29.12
CA ASN A 613 -6.96 28.30 30.07
C ASN A 613 -6.09 29.56 30.09
N LEU A 614 -6.64 30.68 29.64
CA LEU A 614 -5.97 31.98 29.64
C LEU A 614 -6.53 32.81 30.79
N ARG A 615 -5.80 32.88 31.90
CA ARG A 615 -6.15 33.70 33.08
C ARG A 615 -7.59 33.51 33.57
N GLY A 616 -8.07 32.27 33.59
CA GLY A 616 -9.37 31.88 34.12
C GLY A 616 -10.44 31.63 33.05
N GLU A 617 -10.22 32.04 31.80
CA GLU A 617 -11.15 31.81 30.69
C GLU A 617 -10.63 30.68 29.79
N LEU A 618 -11.54 29.78 29.38
CA LEU A 618 -11.22 28.70 28.45
C LEU A 618 -11.19 29.23 27.01
N SER A 619 -10.16 28.87 26.25
CA SER A 619 -10.07 29.06 24.80
C SER A 619 -10.05 27.70 24.11
N GLU A 620 -11.08 27.39 23.33
CA GLU A 620 -11.32 26.08 22.68
C GLU A 620 -10.86 26.06 21.21
N GLY A 621 -9.79 26.80 20.94
CA GLY A 621 -9.22 27.03 19.62
C GLY A 621 -8.40 28.32 19.60
N MET A 622 -8.04 28.76 18.39
CA MET A 622 -7.24 29.97 18.18
C MET A 622 -7.72 30.73 16.95
N LEU A 623 -7.90 32.04 17.08
CA LEU A 623 -8.20 32.93 15.97
C LEU A 623 -6.89 33.38 15.33
N LEU A 624 -6.76 33.23 14.00
CA LEU A 624 -5.54 33.59 13.28
C LEU A 624 -5.53 35.07 12.88
N ALA A 625 -4.40 35.73 13.14
CA ALA A 625 -4.12 37.09 12.66
C ALA A 625 -2.69 37.21 12.15
N GLY A 626 -2.49 38.01 11.11
CA GLY A 626 -1.19 38.45 10.65
C GLY A 626 -0.63 39.59 11.49
N ASP A 627 0.68 39.62 11.63
CA ASP A 627 1.45 40.67 12.32
C ASP A 627 2.67 41.05 11.44
N ASP A 628 2.79 42.32 11.09
CA ASP A 628 3.92 42.90 10.35
C ASP A 628 4.89 43.71 11.24
N SER A 629 4.80 43.52 12.55
CA SER A 629 5.47 44.27 13.63
C SER A 629 4.90 45.67 13.90
N VAL A 630 4.02 46.19 13.04
CA VAL A 630 3.37 47.50 13.20
C VAL A 630 1.86 47.36 13.34
N ASN A 631 1.25 46.52 12.50
CA ASN A 631 -0.18 46.29 12.40
C ASN A 631 -0.50 44.82 12.66
N VAL A 632 -1.68 44.58 13.22
CA VAL A 632 -2.29 43.25 13.29
C VAL A 632 -3.56 43.21 12.47
N GLY A 633 -3.70 42.12 11.72
CA GLY A 633 -4.70 41.95 10.68
C GLY A 633 -5.38 40.59 10.73
N VAL A 634 -6.69 40.54 10.94
CA VAL A 634 -7.41 39.26 10.93
C VAL A 634 -7.59 38.70 9.52
N LEU A 635 -7.70 37.37 9.41
CA LEU A 635 -8.04 36.68 8.17
C LEU A 635 -9.57 36.67 8.03
N ASN A 636 -10.13 37.52 7.16
CA ASN A 636 -11.58 37.79 7.09
C ASN A 636 -12.20 37.41 5.73
N PRO A 637 -12.46 36.12 5.46
CA PRO A 637 -13.16 35.67 4.25
C PRO A 637 -14.58 36.25 4.15
N GLN A 638 -14.90 36.93 3.05
CA GLN A 638 -16.19 37.63 2.88
C GLN A 638 -17.26 36.77 2.21
N LYS A 639 -16.85 35.80 1.39
CA LYS A 639 -17.75 34.95 0.59
C LYS A 639 -18.04 33.61 1.26
N SER A 640 -17.17 33.20 2.18
CA SER A 640 -17.24 31.92 2.88
C SER A 640 -18.24 31.98 4.05
N LYS A 641 -18.81 30.84 4.39
CA LYS A 641 -19.81 30.67 5.45
C LYS A 641 -19.20 30.04 6.72
N PRO A 642 -19.84 30.21 7.89
CA PRO A 642 -19.46 29.49 9.10
C PRO A 642 -19.39 27.98 8.89
N GLY A 643 -18.27 27.38 9.28
CA GLY A 643 -17.99 25.95 9.12
C GLY A 643 -17.26 25.59 7.83
N ASP A 644 -17.13 26.52 6.87
CA ASP A 644 -16.37 26.26 5.64
C ASP A 644 -14.91 25.90 5.99
N GLN A 645 -14.43 24.85 5.34
CA GLN A 645 -13.07 24.37 5.51
C GLN A 645 -12.09 25.33 4.82
N VAL A 646 -11.05 25.73 5.53
CA VAL A 646 -9.90 26.47 4.97
C VAL A 646 -8.78 25.47 4.72
N PHE A 647 -8.29 25.41 3.49
CA PHE A 647 -7.34 24.41 3.03
C PHE A 647 -6.30 24.98 2.06
N VAL A 648 -5.29 24.15 1.77
CA VAL A 648 -4.32 24.35 0.69
C VAL A 648 -4.48 23.25 -0.34
N ASP A 649 -4.06 23.51 -1.58
CA ASP A 649 -4.15 22.50 -2.65
C ASP A 649 -3.37 21.22 -2.33
N GLY A 650 -4.06 20.09 -2.51
CA GLY A 650 -3.56 18.74 -2.23
C GLY A 650 -3.97 18.16 -0.87
N VAL A 651 -4.68 18.91 -0.01
CA VAL A 651 -5.25 18.38 1.24
C VAL A 651 -6.70 17.99 1.00
N THR A 652 -7.01 16.69 1.01
CA THR A 652 -8.37 16.17 0.78
C THR A 652 -9.14 15.92 2.07
N GLU A 653 -8.45 15.64 3.17
CA GLU A 653 -9.05 15.33 4.48
C GLU A 653 -8.12 15.81 5.60
N TYR A 654 -8.68 16.16 6.76
CA TYR A 654 -7.93 16.54 7.97
C TYR A 654 -8.01 15.40 8.98
N LYS A 655 -6.88 14.76 9.29
CA LYS A 655 -6.84 13.46 9.96
C LYS A 655 -6.53 13.50 11.46
N THR A 656 -6.25 14.69 12.00
CA THR A 656 -5.80 14.86 13.39
C THR A 656 -6.86 15.53 14.25
N ASP A 657 -7.37 14.79 15.24
CA ASP A 657 -8.42 15.25 16.15
C ASP A 657 -8.00 16.43 17.03
N LYS A 658 -6.76 16.39 17.55
CA LYS A 658 -6.19 17.46 18.38
C LYS A 658 -4.68 17.65 18.16
N ILE A 659 -4.23 18.91 18.15
CA ILE A 659 -2.82 19.31 18.12
C ILE A 659 -2.47 20.16 19.34
N THR A 660 -1.23 20.12 19.79
CA THR A 660 -0.75 21.04 20.85
C THR A 660 -0.33 22.39 20.28
N PHE A 661 -0.12 23.39 21.15
CA PHE A 661 0.43 24.68 20.71
C PHE A 661 1.84 24.54 20.14
N ASP A 662 2.67 23.66 20.71
CA ASP A 662 4.00 23.40 20.19
C ASP A 662 3.95 22.74 18.80
N ASP A 663 2.94 21.90 18.54
CA ASP A 663 2.70 21.35 17.19
C ASP A 663 2.27 22.43 16.21
N PHE A 664 1.35 23.31 16.61
CA PHE A 664 0.93 24.45 15.79
C PHE A 664 2.12 25.35 15.43
N MET A 665 3.04 25.58 16.37
CA MET A 665 4.20 26.44 16.16
C MET A 665 5.22 25.89 15.15
N LYS A 666 5.14 24.59 14.80
CA LYS A 666 5.93 23.98 13.71
C LYS A 666 5.44 24.42 12.33
N TYR A 667 4.22 24.92 12.23
CA TYR A 667 3.69 25.44 10.98
C TYR A 667 4.13 26.88 10.74
N THR A 668 4.60 27.14 9.52
CA THR A 668 4.82 28.50 9.04
C THR A 668 3.56 28.98 8.36
N LEU A 669 2.87 29.93 8.98
CA LEU A 669 1.82 30.71 8.34
C LEU A 669 2.30 32.15 8.14
N GLU A 670 2.07 32.68 6.95
CA GLU A 670 2.58 34.00 6.57
C GLU A 670 1.63 34.71 5.61
N ALA A 671 1.65 36.04 5.67
CA ALA A 671 1.03 36.90 4.70
C ALA A 671 2.07 37.28 3.62
N ARG A 672 1.69 37.14 2.35
CA ARG A 672 2.45 37.69 1.21
C ARG A 672 1.50 38.45 0.31
N ASP A 673 1.76 39.73 0.10
CA ASP A 673 0.89 40.65 -0.65
C ASP A 673 -0.59 40.59 -0.23
N GLY A 674 -0.82 40.46 1.09
CA GLY A 674 -2.15 40.40 1.72
C GLY A 674 -2.89 39.07 1.57
N LYS A 675 -2.24 38.04 0.99
CA LYS A 675 -2.77 36.66 0.89
C LYS A 675 -2.14 35.79 1.97
N ALA A 676 -2.92 34.88 2.54
CA ALA A 676 -2.44 33.96 3.58
C ALA A 676 -1.87 32.68 2.97
N TYR A 677 -0.72 32.23 3.48
CA TYR A 677 -0.04 31.00 3.06
C TYR A 677 0.25 30.12 4.27
N LEU A 678 0.12 28.80 4.10
CA LEU A 678 0.52 27.76 5.04
C LEU A 678 1.62 26.92 4.39
N GLN A 679 2.81 26.91 4.99
CA GLN A 679 4.00 26.25 4.45
C GLN A 679 4.27 26.64 2.98
N GLY A 680 4.07 27.91 2.64
CA GLY A 680 4.24 28.44 1.28
C GLY A 680 3.13 28.12 0.29
N LYS A 681 2.10 27.34 0.66
CA LYS A 681 0.91 27.09 -0.16
C LYS A 681 -0.22 28.05 0.21
N GLN A 682 -0.93 28.57 -0.79
CA GLN A 682 -1.97 29.57 -0.57
C GLN A 682 -3.20 28.97 0.13
N LEU A 683 -3.66 29.62 1.20
CA LEU A 683 -4.89 29.26 1.89
C LEU A 683 -6.12 29.72 1.11
N LYS A 684 -7.12 28.85 1.02
CA LYS A 684 -8.41 29.12 0.37
C LYS A 684 -9.54 28.32 1.00
N THR A 685 -10.78 28.74 0.73
CA THR A 685 -11.97 27.90 0.85
C THR A 685 -12.41 27.44 -0.54
N SER A 686 -13.53 26.73 -0.63
CA SER A 686 -14.20 26.46 -1.91
C SER A 686 -14.67 27.72 -2.63
N SER A 687 -14.78 28.85 -1.92
CA SER A 687 -15.43 30.08 -2.41
C SER A 687 -14.46 31.25 -2.65
N GLU A 688 -13.32 31.30 -1.96
CA GLU A 688 -12.36 32.39 -2.10
C GLU A 688 -10.95 32.04 -1.61
N GLU A 689 -9.97 32.83 -2.06
CA GLU A 689 -8.63 32.89 -1.47
C GLU A 689 -8.67 33.63 -0.13
N ILE A 690 -7.96 33.12 0.89
CA ILE A 690 -7.90 33.78 2.19
C ILE A 690 -6.96 34.98 2.15
N ARG A 691 -7.46 36.12 2.63
CA ARG A 691 -6.74 37.40 2.67
C ARG A 691 -6.80 38.00 4.07
N LEU A 692 -5.82 38.85 4.35
CA LEU A 692 -5.71 39.57 5.60
C LEU A 692 -6.23 40.99 5.46
N GLU A 693 -6.86 41.49 6.52
CA GLU A 693 -7.08 42.92 6.70
C GLU A 693 -5.78 43.58 7.19
N LYS A 694 -5.47 44.82 6.76
CA LYS A 694 -4.39 45.68 7.32
C LYS A 694 -2.94 45.18 7.14
N VAL A 695 -2.66 43.89 6.94
CA VAL A 695 -1.31 43.32 6.84
C VAL A 695 -1.03 42.80 5.43
N LYS A 696 0.03 43.32 4.79
CA LYS A 696 0.47 42.86 3.46
C LYS A 696 1.49 41.73 3.55
N ASN A 697 2.54 41.92 4.34
CA ASN A 697 3.61 40.94 4.50
C ASN A 697 3.89 40.80 6.00
N GLY A 698 3.88 39.59 6.53
CA GLY A 698 4.00 39.38 7.97
C GLY A 698 3.77 37.93 8.37
N ARG A 699 3.94 37.63 9.67
CA ARG A 699 3.71 36.28 10.19
C ARG A 699 2.26 36.14 10.64
N ILE A 700 1.63 35.01 10.36
CA ILE A 700 0.28 34.69 10.84
C ILE A 700 0.41 33.79 12.06
N ARG A 701 -0.30 34.13 13.14
CA ARG A 701 -0.37 33.34 14.35
C ARG A 701 -1.77 33.33 14.92
#